data_AF-A0A5C7MX01-F1
#
_entry.id   AF-A0A5C7MX01-F1
#
_cell.length_a   1.000
_cell.length_b   1.000
_cell.length_c   1.000
_cell.angle_alpha   90.00
_cell.angle_beta   90.00
_cell.angle_gamma   90.00
#
_symmetry.space_group_name_H-M   'P 1'
#
loop_
_entity.id
_entity.type
_entity.pdbx_description
1 polymer ?
#
loop_
_entity_poly.entity_id
_entity_poly.type
_entity_poly.pdbx_seq_one_letter_code
_entity_poly.pdbx_strand_id
1 'polypeptide(L)'
;MCLQITLRIKIIFTKTIKDMRKIKLVSSLILVFLSVQLTFASHFMGGEITYEYLSGNDYKVRLKIIRDCSGVTLSSSLSLEVSSPGIAASSFTLNRVSQTDVTPLCPGQQSRCTSANGVVGCEEHIFEATRTFPPLANNGSYTIAFTGGCCRNNAITNLQSPGSKSMYLNTTLNPNLTIKDNSPKVLNRPVAFFCSNRPAVISPTAFDKDGDQLRYSLVNPLGNASNPIAYTTGLSVTNPLYSATPVTINASTGEINFTPTQPQVAVLSVLIEEFRGGIKIGAMVHEMQLWIQNSSNTPPVLTPIPQQTVTVGSNLCIPIQATDIDNNNITLTAASGLLPQAATFTVNNSTPGAASGTFCFTPTAAHLGQTYTVTINAQDNQCPISATTATSFNVTVSGNCPKTGVNFVATPATCGLNSGTAKATMNPVGVAPFTYVWSGPNGFTAYSQTITGLASGNYSVTVIDARGCIGQNTVNIGRADQVQLLGTVTNATCKAKNGAINVNAVGGTAPYTYRLNGGPNQLIGNFTALGNGTYTVNVVDVNGCSGQATYTIISESDTTKPTIVCPANISRSMSPSTASSMALSIGNPTVSDNCAVQSVVKNAPPLFPAGITNVIWTVTDVSGNQNTCTQRVEIKTTIQSLPITKEAK
;
A
#
# COMPACT_ATOMS: atom_id res chain seq x y z
N MET A 1 58.92 18.99 -19.92
CA MET A 1 60.04 19.76 -20.48
C MET A 1 60.59 18.96 -21.66
N CYS A 2 60.57 19.58 -22.85
CA CYS A 2 60.80 19.01 -24.19
C CYS A 2 62.15 18.32 -24.42
N LEU A 3 62.18 17.35 -25.36
CA LEU A 3 63.01 17.29 -26.60
C LEU A 3 62.86 15.88 -27.25
N GLN A 4 62.11 15.65 -28.33
CA GLN A 4 62.45 15.80 -29.76
C GLN A 4 63.87 15.36 -30.16
N ILE A 5 64.01 14.23 -30.88
CA ILE A 5 64.92 14.07 -32.05
C ILE A 5 64.30 13.06 -33.03
N THR A 6 64.26 13.45 -34.30
CA THR A 6 63.60 12.81 -35.44
C THR A 6 64.64 12.42 -36.51
N LEU A 7 64.54 11.18 -37.05
CA LEU A 7 64.93 10.66 -38.38
C LEU A 7 66.38 10.73 -38.92
N ARG A 8 66.85 9.64 -39.59
CA ARG A 8 66.90 9.50 -41.09
C ARG A 8 67.51 8.15 -41.61
N ILE A 9 66.74 7.48 -42.48
CA ILE A 9 67.03 6.96 -43.86
C ILE A 9 68.12 5.86 -44.15
N LYS A 10 67.64 4.62 -44.41
CA LYS A 10 67.70 3.76 -45.65
C LYS A 10 69.00 3.57 -46.49
N ILE A 11 69.65 2.39 -46.47
CA ILE A 11 70.59 1.80 -47.49
C ILE A 11 70.57 0.24 -47.37
N ILE A 12 69.96 -0.57 -48.27
CA ILE A 12 70.41 -1.25 -49.54
C ILE A 12 71.05 -2.67 -49.39
N PHE A 13 70.31 -3.66 -49.93
CA PHE A 13 70.67 -4.84 -50.77
C PHE A 13 71.56 -6.03 -50.32
N THR A 14 70.92 -7.21 -50.35
CA THR A 14 71.30 -8.55 -50.92
C THR A 14 72.68 -9.18 -50.67
N LYS A 15 72.66 -10.42 -50.15
CA LYS A 15 73.32 -11.57 -50.80
C LYS A 15 72.73 -12.94 -50.40
N THR A 16 72.24 -13.63 -51.43
CA THR A 16 72.28 -15.09 -51.66
C THR A 16 71.31 -16.01 -50.91
N ILE A 17 70.21 -16.31 -51.60
CA ILE A 17 69.50 -17.60 -51.56
C ILE A 17 70.44 -18.67 -52.14
N LYS A 18 70.88 -19.63 -51.33
CA LYS A 18 71.26 -20.97 -51.80
C LYS A 18 71.06 -21.97 -50.68
N ASP A 19 70.48 -23.11 -51.05
CA ASP A 19 70.38 -24.35 -50.28
C ASP A 19 69.18 -24.51 -49.31
N MET A 20 67.98 -24.51 -49.90
CA MET A 20 66.94 -25.44 -49.44
C MET A 20 67.21 -26.83 -50.03
N ARG A 21 67.70 -27.76 -49.21
CA ARG A 21 67.22 -29.16 -49.13
C ARG A 21 68.01 -29.94 -48.06
N LYS A 22 67.25 -30.53 -47.14
CA LYS A 22 67.61 -31.53 -46.11
C LYS A 22 68.08 -30.96 -44.77
N ILE A 23 67.10 -30.59 -43.94
CA ILE A 23 66.92 -31.13 -42.57
C ILE A 23 65.39 -31.09 -42.32
N LYS A 24 64.76 -32.27 -42.29
CA LYS A 24 63.43 -32.48 -41.72
C LYS A 24 63.63 -32.83 -40.24
N LEU A 25 62.68 -32.38 -39.40
CA LEU A 25 62.57 -32.61 -37.96
C LEU A 25 63.64 -31.87 -37.12
N VAL A 26 63.35 -30.64 -36.70
CA VAL A 26 62.71 -30.31 -35.40
C VAL A 26 62.49 -28.79 -35.44
N SER A 27 61.29 -28.33 -35.80
CA SER A 27 60.86 -26.95 -35.59
C SER A 27 59.33 -26.91 -35.59
N SER A 28 58.75 -27.46 -34.53
CA SER A 28 57.37 -27.22 -34.12
C SER A 28 57.41 -26.47 -32.80
N LEU A 29 57.99 -25.26 -32.82
CA LEU A 29 57.79 -24.28 -31.76
C LEU A 29 58.23 -22.93 -32.32
N ILE A 30 57.40 -21.90 -32.16
CA ILE A 30 57.68 -20.49 -32.46
C ILE A 30 57.47 -20.10 -33.93
N LEU A 31 56.22 -20.19 -34.41
CA LEU A 31 55.72 -19.34 -35.50
C LEU A 31 54.19 -19.25 -35.52
N VAL A 32 53.56 -19.02 -34.35
CA VAL A 32 52.14 -18.62 -34.25
C VAL A 32 51.97 -17.71 -33.04
N PHE A 33 52.54 -16.50 -33.03
CA PHE A 33 52.12 -15.42 -32.12
C PHE A 33 52.70 -14.10 -32.62
N LEU A 34 52.23 -13.62 -33.77
CA LEU A 34 52.15 -12.19 -34.07
C LEU A 34 51.27 -11.95 -35.30
N SER A 35 50.11 -12.59 -35.38
CA SER A 35 48.99 -11.97 -36.10
C SER A 35 48.51 -10.85 -35.21
N VAL A 36 48.90 -9.61 -35.53
CA VAL A 36 48.19 -8.43 -35.05
C VAL A 36 46.74 -8.66 -35.45
N GLN A 37 45.89 -9.06 -34.50
CA GLN A 37 44.46 -9.02 -34.72
C GLN A 37 44.13 -7.54 -34.89
N LEU A 38 44.03 -7.09 -36.13
CA LEU A 38 43.14 -5.99 -36.45
C LEU A 38 41.74 -6.54 -36.16
N THR A 39 41.35 -6.52 -34.88
CA THR A 39 40.01 -6.91 -34.42
C THR A 39 39.05 -5.89 -34.98
N PHE A 40 38.45 -6.19 -36.14
CA PHE A 40 37.23 -5.52 -36.56
C PHE A 40 36.17 -5.85 -35.49
N ALA A 41 35.74 -4.85 -34.74
CA ALA A 41 34.73 -5.02 -33.70
C ALA A 41 33.35 -5.21 -34.35
N SER A 42 32.46 -5.91 -33.66
CA SER A 42 31.06 -6.12 -34.09
C SER A 42 30.25 -4.82 -34.22
N HIS A 43 30.67 -3.72 -33.60
CA HIS A 43 30.11 -2.37 -33.67
C HIS A 43 28.62 -2.26 -33.33
N PHE A 44 28.24 -2.84 -32.19
CA PHE A 44 26.87 -2.69 -31.67
C PHE A 44 26.51 -1.22 -31.42
N MET A 45 25.30 -0.85 -31.83
CA MET A 45 24.72 0.50 -31.69
C MET A 45 23.47 0.51 -30.81
N GLY A 46 22.93 -0.66 -30.45
CA GLY A 46 21.77 -0.79 -29.59
C GLY A 46 21.03 -2.10 -29.82
N GLY A 47 19.94 -2.28 -29.10
CA GLY A 47 19.13 -3.49 -29.19
C GLY A 47 18.28 -3.73 -27.95
N GLU A 48 17.56 -4.85 -28.00
CA GLU A 48 16.66 -5.30 -26.94
C GLU A 48 16.39 -6.80 -27.06
N ILE A 49 15.95 -7.40 -25.95
CA ILE A 49 15.39 -8.76 -25.91
C ILE A 49 13.93 -8.65 -25.53
N THR A 50 13.07 -9.29 -26.31
CA THR A 50 11.64 -9.38 -26.03
C THR A 50 11.18 -10.84 -26.06
N TYR A 51 10.05 -11.13 -25.42
CA TYR A 51 9.37 -12.41 -25.46
C TYR A 51 7.88 -12.22 -25.70
N GLU A 52 7.29 -13.15 -26.43
CA GLU A 52 5.85 -13.23 -26.65
C GLU A 52 5.35 -14.60 -26.19
N TYR A 53 4.33 -14.62 -25.34
CA TYR A 53 3.68 -15.84 -24.89
C TYR A 53 2.97 -16.52 -26.07
N LEU A 54 3.16 -17.83 -26.19
CA LEU A 54 2.49 -18.66 -27.19
C LEU A 54 1.41 -19.52 -26.53
N SER A 55 1.83 -20.58 -25.83
CA SER A 55 0.92 -21.53 -25.19
C SER A 55 1.62 -22.29 -24.07
N GLY A 56 0.90 -22.59 -22.98
CA GLY A 56 1.44 -23.34 -21.84
C GLY A 56 2.55 -22.57 -21.13
N ASN A 57 3.80 -22.98 -21.37
CA ASN A 57 5.00 -22.28 -20.90
C ASN A 57 5.98 -21.99 -22.03
N ASP A 58 5.50 -22.01 -23.28
CA ASP A 58 6.29 -21.71 -24.47
C ASP A 58 6.20 -20.24 -24.82
N TYR A 59 7.37 -19.66 -25.08
CA TYR A 59 7.54 -18.27 -25.43
C TYR A 59 8.37 -18.15 -26.70
N LYS A 60 7.97 -17.24 -27.57
CA LYS A 60 8.80 -16.79 -28.69
C LYS A 60 9.73 -15.71 -28.20
N VAL A 61 11.02 -16.02 -28.06
CA VAL A 61 12.04 -15.06 -27.66
C VAL A 61 12.64 -14.42 -28.91
N ARG A 62 12.74 -13.10 -28.90
CA ARG A 62 13.30 -12.29 -29.98
C ARG A 62 14.44 -11.43 -29.44
N LEU A 63 15.57 -11.44 -30.15
CA LEU A 63 16.68 -10.52 -29.95
C LEU A 63 16.77 -9.60 -31.16
N LYS A 64 16.58 -8.29 -30.93
CA LYS A 64 16.80 -7.25 -31.93
C LYS A 64 18.14 -6.59 -31.65
N ILE A 65 18.97 -6.47 -32.67
CA ILE A 65 20.28 -5.82 -32.58
C ILE A 65 20.41 -4.82 -33.73
N ILE A 66 20.90 -3.62 -33.42
CA ILE A 66 21.36 -2.66 -34.42
C ILE A 66 22.87 -2.54 -34.37
N ARG A 67 23.51 -2.51 -35.54
CA ARG A 67 24.95 -2.33 -35.68
C ARG A 67 25.28 -1.43 -36.85
N ASP A 68 26.51 -0.94 -36.88
CA ASP A 68 26.99 -0.27 -38.08
C ASP A 68 27.31 -1.27 -39.20
N CYS A 69 27.23 -0.79 -40.44
CA CYS A 69 27.49 -1.60 -41.63
C CYS A 69 28.98 -1.76 -41.98
N SER A 70 29.87 -1.25 -41.13
CA SER A 70 31.32 -1.32 -41.32
C SER A 70 31.98 -2.35 -40.39
N GLY A 71 31.19 -3.02 -39.54
CA GLY A 71 31.65 -4.07 -38.63
C GLY A 71 31.74 -5.47 -39.26
N VAL A 72 32.20 -6.45 -38.48
CA VAL A 72 32.24 -7.85 -38.89
C VAL A 72 30.82 -8.39 -39.09
N THR A 73 30.61 -9.20 -40.12
CA THR A 73 29.35 -9.92 -40.35
C THR A 73 28.97 -10.75 -39.11
N LEU A 74 27.77 -10.53 -38.57
CA LEU A 74 27.25 -11.36 -37.48
C LEU A 74 27.00 -12.78 -37.97
N SER A 75 27.24 -13.75 -37.09
CA SER A 75 26.79 -15.12 -37.25
C SER A 75 25.29 -15.18 -37.57
N SER A 76 24.88 -16.19 -38.33
CA SER A 76 23.45 -16.48 -38.59
C SER A 76 22.72 -16.99 -37.35
N SER A 77 23.45 -17.32 -36.28
CA SER A 77 22.89 -17.69 -34.98
C SER A 77 23.65 -17.04 -33.83
N LEU A 78 22.93 -16.76 -32.75
CA LEU A 78 23.45 -16.19 -31.50
C LEU A 78 22.90 -16.96 -30.30
N SER A 79 23.59 -16.91 -29.16
CA SER A 79 23.11 -17.55 -27.93
C SER A 79 22.64 -16.51 -26.93
N LEU A 80 21.54 -16.81 -26.25
CA LEU A 80 21.09 -16.11 -25.05
C LEU A 80 21.38 -16.97 -23.82
N GLU A 81 21.78 -16.31 -22.75
CA GLU A 81 21.94 -16.89 -21.42
C GLU A 81 20.62 -16.78 -20.66
N VAL A 82 20.28 -17.79 -19.88
CA VAL A 82 19.11 -17.82 -18.99
C VAL A 82 19.58 -18.19 -17.60
N SER A 83 19.22 -17.36 -16.63
CA SER A 83 19.55 -17.59 -15.23
C SER A 83 18.35 -17.28 -14.33
N SER A 84 18.32 -17.89 -13.14
CA SER A 84 17.35 -17.58 -12.10
C SER A 84 17.97 -17.91 -10.73
N PRO A 85 17.65 -17.19 -9.64
CA PRO A 85 18.16 -17.51 -8.32
C PRO A 85 17.91 -18.97 -7.93
N GLY A 86 18.97 -19.71 -7.60
CA GLY A 86 18.88 -21.13 -7.21
C GLY A 86 18.76 -22.12 -8.36
N ILE A 87 18.81 -21.68 -9.62
CA ILE A 87 18.81 -22.54 -10.81
C ILE A 87 20.08 -22.33 -11.60
N ALA A 88 20.71 -23.43 -12.03
CA ALA A 88 21.91 -23.38 -12.85
C ALA A 88 21.67 -22.60 -14.15
N ALA A 89 22.57 -21.68 -14.47
CA ALA A 89 22.51 -20.93 -15.71
C ALA A 89 22.60 -21.89 -16.91
N SER A 90 21.82 -21.59 -17.95
CA SER A 90 21.81 -22.33 -19.20
C SER A 90 21.83 -21.36 -20.38
N SER A 91 22.01 -21.87 -21.59
CA SER A 91 21.90 -21.06 -22.80
C SER A 91 21.06 -21.75 -23.85
N PHE A 92 20.56 -20.96 -24.80
CA PHE A 92 19.87 -21.45 -25.98
C PHE A 92 20.18 -20.59 -27.20
N THR A 93 20.08 -21.19 -28.38
CA THR A 93 20.44 -20.56 -29.65
C THR A 93 19.22 -19.96 -30.34
N LEU A 94 19.39 -18.76 -30.87
CA LEU A 94 18.44 -18.07 -31.74
C LEU A 94 18.99 -18.03 -33.15
N ASN A 95 18.09 -18.11 -34.12
CA ASN A 95 18.42 -18.04 -35.54
C ASN A 95 18.02 -16.68 -36.11
N ARG A 96 18.86 -16.12 -36.97
CA ARG A 96 18.56 -14.87 -37.67
C ARG A 96 17.39 -15.09 -38.61
N VAL A 97 16.36 -14.27 -38.46
CA VAL A 97 15.16 -14.28 -39.32
C VAL A 97 15.16 -13.11 -40.30
N SER A 98 15.82 -12.00 -39.97
CA SER A 98 15.98 -10.86 -40.89
C SER A 98 17.30 -10.13 -40.68
N GLN A 99 17.75 -9.48 -41.75
CA GLN A 99 18.81 -8.49 -41.78
C GLN A 99 18.38 -7.39 -42.76
N THR A 100 18.24 -6.17 -42.27
CA THR A 100 17.68 -5.05 -43.05
C THR A 100 18.50 -3.79 -42.84
N ASP A 101 18.83 -3.08 -43.92
CA ASP A 101 19.38 -1.72 -43.82
C ASP A 101 18.28 -0.78 -43.30
N VAL A 102 18.50 -0.22 -42.11
CA VAL A 102 17.57 0.68 -41.41
C VAL A 102 18.14 2.09 -41.28
N THR A 103 19.11 2.43 -42.13
CA THR A 103 19.71 3.75 -42.16
C THR A 103 18.65 4.83 -42.44
N PRO A 104 18.59 5.90 -41.64
CA PRO A 104 17.70 7.03 -41.93
C PRO A 104 18.32 7.87 -43.06
N LEU A 105 17.99 7.51 -44.30
CA LEU A 105 18.46 8.18 -45.50
C LEU A 105 17.48 9.29 -45.92
N CYS A 106 18.04 10.42 -46.34
CA CYS A 106 17.28 11.37 -47.13
C CYS A 106 16.97 10.84 -48.55
N PRO A 107 15.96 11.41 -49.23
CA PRO A 107 15.76 11.17 -50.66
C PRO A 107 17.05 11.38 -51.45
N GLY A 108 17.45 10.36 -52.23
CA GLY A 108 18.65 10.39 -53.07
C GLY A 108 19.97 10.06 -52.36
N GLN A 109 19.98 9.86 -51.03
CA GLN A 109 21.17 9.38 -50.32
C GLN A 109 21.28 7.85 -50.40
N GLN A 110 22.53 7.37 -50.33
CA GLN A 110 22.83 5.95 -50.17
C GLN A 110 23.50 5.71 -48.81
N SER A 111 23.19 4.56 -48.22
CA SER A 111 23.78 4.10 -46.97
C SER A 111 25.13 3.42 -47.20
N ARG A 112 26.02 3.44 -46.19
CA ARG A 112 27.26 2.65 -46.18
C ARG A 112 27.04 1.14 -46.25
N CYS A 113 25.84 0.64 -45.96
CA CYS A 113 25.52 -0.78 -46.12
C CYS A 113 25.40 -1.18 -47.60
N THR A 114 25.12 -0.21 -48.49
CA THR A 114 24.89 -0.46 -49.93
C THR A 114 25.91 0.22 -50.84
N SER A 115 26.63 1.24 -50.35
CA SER A 115 27.59 2.02 -51.12
C SER A 115 28.78 2.47 -50.26
N ALA A 116 30.01 2.25 -50.71
CA ALA A 116 31.22 2.62 -49.96
C ALA A 116 31.33 4.13 -49.67
N ASN A 117 30.69 4.97 -50.49
CA ASN A 117 30.66 6.43 -50.33
C ASN A 117 29.39 6.93 -49.63
N GLY A 118 28.57 6.03 -49.07
CA GLY A 118 27.33 6.38 -48.39
C GLY A 118 27.52 7.14 -47.07
N VAL A 119 26.41 7.66 -46.55
CA VAL A 119 26.33 8.20 -45.18
C VAL A 119 26.34 7.06 -44.14
N VAL A 120 26.44 7.38 -42.84
CA VAL A 120 26.49 6.40 -41.74
C VAL A 120 25.48 5.26 -41.99
N GLY A 121 25.95 4.01 -42.05
CA GLY A 121 25.11 2.85 -42.35
C GLY A 121 24.74 2.08 -41.08
N CYS A 122 23.46 1.75 -40.93
CA CYS A 122 22.91 0.99 -39.81
C CYS A 122 22.13 -0.24 -40.31
N GLU A 123 22.41 -1.41 -39.75
CA GLU A 123 21.71 -2.66 -40.05
C GLU A 123 20.97 -3.18 -38.82
N GLU A 124 19.70 -3.55 -39.01
CA GLU A 124 18.90 -4.28 -38.04
C GLU A 124 19.03 -5.79 -38.29
N HIS A 125 19.31 -6.54 -37.24
CA HIS A 125 19.23 -7.99 -37.23
C HIS A 125 18.19 -8.46 -36.21
N ILE A 126 17.27 -9.32 -36.66
CA ILE A 126 16.30 -9.97 -35.79
C ILE A 126 16.67 -11.45 -35.69
N PHE A 127 16.80 -11.93 -34.47
CA PHE A 127 16.99 -13.35 -34.15
C PHE A 127 15.81 -13.85 -33.32
N GLU A 128 15.35 -15.07 -33.60
CA GLU A 128 14.21 -15.67 -32.90
C GLU A 128 14.46 -17.13 -32.54
N ALA A 129 13.85 -17.56 -31.44
CA ALA A 129 13.65 -18.97 -31.09
C ALA A 129 12.41 -19.14 -30.23
N THR A 130 11.81 -20.33 -30.26
CA THR A 130 10.81 -20.73 -29.27
C THR A 130 11.53 -21.44 -28.13
N ARG A 131 11.19 -21.08 -26.89
CA ARG A 131 11.77 -21.66 -25.68
C ARG A 131 10.68 -21.88 -24.62
N THR A 132 10.72 -23.07 -24.02
CA THR A 132 9.89 -23.38 -22.85
C THR A 132 10.57 -22.86 -21.58
N PHE A 133 9.82 -22.15 -20.75
CA PHE A 133 10.25 -21.64 -19.45
C PHE A 133 9.42 -22.27 -18.33
N PRO A 134 9.89 -23.36 -17.70
CA PRO A 134 9.13 -24.06 -16.67
C PRO A 134 8.79 -23.15 -15.47
N PRO A 135 7.66 -23.41 -14.77
CA PRO A 135 7.29 -22.73 -13.55
C PRO A 135 8.41 -22.80 -12.50
N LEU A 136 8.58 -21.71 -11.75
CA LEU A 136 9.61 -21.57 -10.72
C LEU A 136 9.01 -21.64 -9.32
N ALA A 137 9.73 -22.24 -8.36
CA ALA A 137 9.32 -22.18 -6.96
C ALA A 137 9.26 -20.72 -6.45
N ASN A 138 8.40 -20.47 -5.46
CA ASN A 138 8.27 -19.17 -4.79
C ASN A 138 7.98 -17.97 -5.72
N ASN A 139 7.29 -18.19 -6.84
CA ASN A 139 6.95 -17.12 -7.79
C ASN A 139 8.18 -16.38 -8.36
N GLY A 140 9.29 -17.09 -8.56
CA GLY A 140 10.53 -16.50 -9.11
C GLY A 140 10.46 -16.13 -10.59
N SER A 141 11.48 -15.40 -11.06
CA SER A 141 11.64 -14.97 -12.46
C SER A 141 12.93 -15.49 -13.09
N TYR A 142 12.91 -15.69 -14.40
CA TYR A 142 14.10 -15.87 -15.23
C TYR A 142 14.66 -14.52 -15.66
N THR A 143 15.98 -14.41 -15.73
CA THR A 143 16.69 -13.36 -16.47
C THR A 143 17.19 -13.97 -17.77
N ILE A 144 16.75 -13.41 -18.90
CA ILE A 144 17.22 -13.76 -20.24
C ILE A 144 18.18 -12.66 -20.68
N ALA A 145 19.41 -13.01 -21.04
CA ALA A 145 20.48 -12.06 -21.29
C ALA A 145 21.25 -12.35 -22.57
N PHE A 146 21.67 -11.27 -23.22
CA PHE A 146 22.59 -11.27 -24.35
C PHE A 146 23.86 -10.55 -23.94
N THR A 147 25.00 -11.23 -24.05
CA THR A 147 26.30 -10.59 -24.00
C THR A 147 26.85 -10.55 -25.43
N GLY A 148 26.89 -9.37 -26.01
CA GLY A 148 27.51 -9.15 -27.30
C GLY A 148 29.00 -9.49 -27.26
N GLY A 149 29.49 -10.11 -28.32
CA GLY A 149 30.93 -10.19 -28.56
C GLY A 149 31.56 -8.78 -28.59
N CYS A 150 32.87 -8.69 -28.40
CA CYS A 150 33.53 -7.39 -28.51
C CYS A 150 33.38 -6.86 -29.96
N CYS A 151 33.02 -5.59 -30.18
CA CYS A 151 32.94 -4.45 -29.24
C CYS A 151 31.90 -3.42 -29.72
N ARG A 152 31.56 -2.44 -28.87
CA ARG A 152 30.84 -1.23 -29.32
C ARG A 152 31.72 -0.42 -30.31
N ASN A 153 31.13 0.49 -31.08
CA ASN A 153 31.90 1.32 -32.00
C ASN A 153 32.73 2.39 -31.26
N ASN A 154 33.88 2.78 -31.81
CA ASN A 154 34.77 3.79 -31.22
C ASN A 154 34.28 5.23 -31.42
N ALA A 155 33.20 5.46 -32.17
CA ALA A 155 32.65 6.79 -32.37
C ALA A 155 31.93 7.30 -31.10
N ILE A 156 31.47 6.39 -30.22
CA ILE A 156 30.82 6.73 -28.96
C ILE A 156 31.74 7.61 -28.10
N THR A 157 31.24 8.77 -27.69
CA THR A 157 32.01 9.77 -26.94
C THR A 157 31.63 9.83 -25.46
N ASN A 158 30.45 9.32 -25.08
CA ASN A 158 29.97 9.42 -23.70
C ASN A 158 30.40 8.26 -22.78
N LEU A 159 31.00 7.20 -23.32
CA LEU A 159 31.50 6.05 -22.55
C LEU A 159 33.02 5.98 -22.58
N GLN A 160 33.63 5.46 -21.50
CA GLN A 160 35.06 5.24 -21.44
C GLN A 160 35.48 3.99 -22.22
N SER A 161 36.40 4.16 -23.18
CA SER A 161 36.99 3.08 -23.99
C SER A 161 35.94 2.18 -24.67
N PRO A 162 34.95 2.73 -25.39
CA PRO A 162 33.77 1.99 -25.87
C PRO A 162 34.15 0.81 -26.79
N GLY A 163 35.18 0.96 -27.63
CA GLY A 163 35.69 -0.14 -28.47
C GLY A 163 36.36 -1.28 -27.73
N SER A 164 36.37 -1.28 -26.40
CA SER A 164 36.79 -2.43 -25.57
C SER A 164 35.63 -3.02 -24.76
N LYS A 165 34.42 -2.47 -24.89
CA LYS A 165 33.26 -2.85 -24.09
C LYS A 165 32.27 -3.65 -24.92
N SER A 166 31.77 -4.74 -24.34
CA SER A 166 30.63 -5.49 -24.86
C SER A 166 29.32 -4.71 -24.64
N MET A 167 28.30 -5.10 -25.40
CA MET A 167 26.92 -4.72 -25.13
C MET A 167 26.27 -5.83 -24.30
N TYR A 168 25.57 -5.47 -23.22
CA TYR A 168 24.80 -6.43 -22.42
C TYR A 168 23.35 -5.97 -22.36
N LEU A 169 22.45 -6.84 -22.81
CA LEU A 169 21.00 -6.62 -22.80
C LEU A 169 20.35 -7.71 -21.97
N ASN A 170 19.30 -7.37 -21.23
CA ASN A 170 18.53 -8.35 -20.48
C ASN A 170 17.03 -8.02 -20.43
N THR A 171 16.24 -9.06 -20.17
CA THR A 171 14.83 -8.97 -19.81
C THR A 171 14.51 -10.01 -18.73
N THR A 172 13.49 -9.75 -17.92
CA THR A 172 13.03 -10.67 -16.88
C THR A 172 11.65 -11.20 -17.20
N LEU A 173 11.47 -12.52 -17.10
CA LEU A 173 10.22 -13.23 -17.36
C LEU A 173 9.78 -13.99 -16.09
N ASN A 174 8.55 -13.76 -15.61
CA ASN A 174 7.94 -14.61 -14.59
C ASN A 174 6.97 -15.62 -15.22
N PRO A 175 7.32 -16.92 -15.29
CA PRO A 175 6.47 -17.94 -15.90
C PRO A 175 5.25 -18.33 -15.03
N ASN A 176 5.22 -17.96 -13.75
CA ASN A 176 4.21 -18.41 -12.78
C ASN A 176 2.95 -17.53 -12.77
N LEU A 177 2.94 -16.44 -13.55
CA LEU A 177 1.80 -15.54 -13.59
C LEU A 177 0.56 -16.25 -14.13
N THR A 178 -0.57 -16.08 -13.43
CA THR A 178 -1.88 -16.62 -13.83
C THR A 178 -2.32 -16.07 -15.19
N ILE A 179 -2.12 -14.77 -15.39
CA ILE A 179 -2.22 -14.11 -16.70
C ILE A 179 -0.81 -14.08 -17.26
N LYS A 180 -0.61 -14.78 -18.38
CA LYS A 180 0.70 -14.87 -19.03
C LYS A 180 1.09 -13.53 -19.60
N ASP A 181 2.40 -13.31 -19.63
CA ASP A 181 3.01 -12.02 -19.82
C ASP A 181 3.77 -11.97 -21.15
N ASN A 182 3.76 -10.81 -21.79
CA ASN A 182 4.49 -10.49 -23.00
C ASN A 182 5.33 -9.25 -22.72
N SER A 183 6.65 -9.36 -22.90
CA SER A 183 7.53 -8.22 -22.64
C SER A 183 7.14 -7.01 -23.47
N PRO A 184 7.51 -5.79 -23.05
CA PRO A 184 7.23 -4.60 -23.80
C PRO A 184 8.05 -4.63 -25.09
N LYS A 185 7.56 -3.96 -26.14
CA LYS A 185 8.25 -3.87 -27.42
C LYS A 185 8.48 -2.42 -27.80
N VAL A 186 9.73 -1.98 -27.84
CA VAL A 186 10.07 -0.62 -28.28
C VAL A 186 9.96 -0.52 -29.81
N LEU A 187 9.47 0.64 -30.24
CA LEU A 187 9.02 0.87 -31.61
C LEU A 187 9.90 1.85 -32.35
N ASN A 188 10.53 2.74 -31.59
CA ASN A 188 11.52 3.65 -32.12
C ASN A 188 12.81 2.92 -32.42
N ARG A 189 13.52 3.42 -33.44
CA ARG A 189 14.77 2.82 -33.87
C ARG A 189 15.82 3.04 -32.77
N PRO A 190 16.64 2.02 -32.45
CA PRO A 190 17.76 2.16 -31.52
C PRO A 190 18.87 3.11 -32.00
N VAL A 191 18.71 3.76 -33.16
CA VAL A 191 19.62 4.79 -33.64
C VAL A 191 18.81 6.02 -34.03
N ALA A 192 19.14 7.15 -33.41
CA ALA A 192 18.49 8.43 -33.65
C ALA A 192 19.53 9.52 -33.92
N PHE A 193 19.13 10.52 -34.69
CA PHE A 193 20.01 11.56 -35.15
C PHE A 193 19.46 12.94 -34.76
N PHE A 194 20.32 13.83 -34.28
CA PHE A 194 19.93 15.16 -33.77
C PHE A 194 20.90 16.26 -34.17
N CYS A 195 20.41 17.50 -34.10
CA CYS A 195 21.21 18.70 -34.35
C CYS A 195 21.77 19.25 -33.02
N SER A 196 23.04 19.62 -33.00
CA SER A 196 23.62 20.37 -31.88
C SER A 196 22.93 21.73 -31.71
N ASN A 197 22.79 22.19 -30.47
CA ASN A 197 22.19 23.46 -30.05
C ASN A 197 20.69 23.62 -30.37
N ARG A 198 19.98 22.51 -30.57
CA ARG A 198 18.52 22.48 -30.78
C ARG A 198 17.85 21.59 -29.73
N PRO A 199 16.68 21.95 -29.17
CA PRO A 199 15.92 21.04 -28.32
C PRO A 199 15.62 19.73 -29.06
N ALA A 200 15.75 18.62 -28.35
CA ALA A 200 15.55 17.28 -28.89
C ALA A 200 14.68 16.45 -27.94
N VAL A 201 13.78 15.68 -28.54
CA VAL A 201 12.88 14.77 -27.84
C VAL A 201 12.96 13.40 -28.50
N ILE A 202 13.18 12.36 -27.70
CA ILE A 202 13.09 10.97 -28.15
C ILE A 202 12.20 10.17 -27.21
N SER A 203 11.36 9.30 -27.76
CA SER A 203 10.42 8.53 -26.95
C SER A 203 10.66 7.04 -27.17
N PRO A 204 11.50 6.35 -26.39
CA PRO A 204 11.60 4.88 -26.36
C PRO A 204 10.34 4.21 -25.80
N THR A 205 9.17 4.74 -26.13
CA THR A 205 7.89 4.20 -25.72
C THR A 205 7.81 2.76 -26.20
N ALA A 206 7.46 1.88 -25.27
CA ALA A 206 7.22 0.49 -25.57
C ALA A 206 5.72 0.22 -25.63
N PHE A 207 5.38 -0.73 -26.49
CA PHE A 207 4.09 -1.40 -26.51
C PHE A 207 4.05 -2.49 -25.47
N ASP A 208 3.05 -2.51 -24.62
CA ASP A 208 2.73 -3.67 -23.82
C ASP A 208 1.48 -4.36 -24.40
N LYS A 209 1.58 -5.65 -24.73
CA LYS A 209 0.48 -6.39 -25.37
C LYS A 209 -0.64 -6.71 -24.37
N ASP A 210 -0.30 -6.82 -23.09
CA ASP A 210 -1.21 -7.23 -22.03
C ASP A 210 -1.89 -6.03 -21.35
N GLY A 211 -1.50 -4.81 -21.73
CA GLY A 211 -2.05 -3.55 -21.23
C GLY A 211 -1.49 -3.18 -19.86
N ASP A 212 -0.33 -3.71 -19.49
CA ASP A 212 0.32 -3.43 -18.23
C ASP A 212 0.92 -2.01 -18.17
N GLN A 213 1.04 -1.50 -16.95
CA GLN A 213 1.61 -0.17 -16.74
C GLN A 213 3.12 -0.22 -16.89
N LEU A 214 3.66 0.64 -17.75
CA LEU A 214 5.10 0.75 -17.97
C LEU A 214 5.70 1.90 -17.18
N ARG A 215 6.88 1.66 -16.60
CA ARG A 215 7.71 2.68 -15.97
C ARG A 215 9.08 2.74 -16.61
N TYR A 216 9.55 3.96 -16.86
CA TYR A 216 10.78 4.22 -17.60
C TYR A 216 11.82 4.89 -16.71
N SER A 217 13.08 4.49 -16.85
CA SER A 217 14.21 5.15 -16.19
C SER A 217 15.51 5.01 -17.00
N LEU A 218 16.43 5.96 -16.82
CA LEU A 218 17.79 5.85 -17.37
C LEU A 218 18.64 4.97 -16.46
N VAL A 219 19.40 4.06 -17.06
CA VAL A 219 20.34 3.17 -16.36
C VAL A 219 21.70 3.20 -17.04
N ASN A 220 22.75 2.77 -16.32
CA ASN A 220 24.07 2.63 -16.94
C ASN A 220 24.04 1.53 -18.01
N PRO A 221 24.64 1.77 -19.19
CA PRO A 221 24.93 0.70 -20.13
C PRO A 221 25.81 -0.35 -19.47
N LEU A 222 25.49 -1.62 -19.69
CA LEU A 222 26.20 -2.74 -19.09
C LEU A 222 27.15 -3.39 -20.10
N GLY A 223 28.29 -3.86 -19.61
CA GLY A 223 29.22 -4.72 -20.35
C GLY A 223 29.02 -6.21 -20.05
N ASN A 224 28.44 -6.51 -18.89
CA ASN A 224 27.94 -7.82 -18.47
C ASN A 224 26.97 -7.63 -17.29
N ALA A 225 26.42 -8.73 -16.76
CA ALA A 225 25.40 -8.73 -15.69
C ALA A 225 25.74 -7.91 -14.44
N SER A 226 27.03 -7.67 -14.14
CA SER A 226 27.47 -6.95 -12.92
C SER A 226 28.42 -5.80 -13.20
N ASN A 227 28.68 -5.47 -14.47
CA ASN A 227 29.69 -4.49 -14.85
C ASN A 227 29.06 -3.30 -15.60
N PRO A 228 28.68 -2.22 -14.89
CA PRO A 228 28.28 -0.98 -15.53
C PRO A 228 29.47 -0.34 -16.24
N ILE A 229 29.26 0.13 -17.47
CA ILE A 229 30.26 0.85 -18.23
C ILE A 229 30.35 2.28 -17.68
N ALA A 230 31.56 2.71 -17.36
CA ALA A 230 31.81 4.06 -16.88
C ALA A 230 31.57 5.09 -18.00
N TYR A 231 30.92 6.19 -17.64
CA TYR A 231 30.79 7.37 -18.49
C TYR A 231 32.11 8.14 -18.56
N THR A 232 32.33 8.84 -19.68
CA THR A 232 33.44 9.80 -19.83
C THR A 232 33.37 10.84 -18.70
N THR A 233 34.53 11.30 -18.22
CA THR A 233 34.61 12.27 -17.11
C THR A 233 33.69 13.47 -17.33
N GLY A 234 32.84 13.75 -16.34
CA GLY A 234 31.84 14.83 -16.38
C GLY A 234 30.44 14.41 -16.84
N LEU A 235 30.26 13.16 -17.29
CA LEU A 235 28.96 12.59 -17.66
C LEU A 235 28.54 11.50 -16.65
N SER A 236 27.24 11.23 -16.59
CA SER A 236 26.64 10.25 -15.67
C SER A 236 25.33 9.69 -16.23
N VAL A 237 24.71 8.73 -15.55
CA VAL A 237 23.38 8.23 -15.94
C VAL A 237 22.29 9.32 -15.91
N THR A 238 22.43 10.33 -15.03
CA THR A 238 21.49 11.47 -14.92
C THR A 238 21.83 12.60 -15.89
N ASN A 239 23.04 12.63 -16.44
CA ASN A 239 23.43 13.53 -17.51
C ASN A 239 24.35 12.80 -18.52
N PRO A 240 23.77 11.90 -19.34
CA PRO A 240 24.53 10.94 -20.15
C PRO A 240 25.16 11.52 -21.40
N LEU A 241 24.91 12.79 -21.73
CA LEU A 241 25.50 13.48 -22.89
C LEU A 241 25.76 14.95 -22.58
N TYR A 242 26.60 15.59 -23.39
CA TYR A 242 26.84 17.02 -23.28
C TYR A 242 25.61 17.80 -23.74
N SER A 243 24.90 18.38 -22.78
CA SER A 243 23.60 19.03 -22.98
C SER A 243 23.52 20.33 -22.15
N ALA A 244 22.88 21.36 -22.71
CA ALA A 244 22.64 22.66 -22.09
C ALA A 244 21.52 22.57 -21.03
N THR A 245 20.60 21.64 -21.23
CA THR A 245 19.54 21.29 -20.29
C THR A 245 19.80 19.91 -19.70
N PRO A 246 19.39 19.62 -18.45
CA PRO A 246 19.46 18.27 -17.92
C PRO A 246 18.71 17.29 -18.82
N VAL A 247 19.30 16.12 -19.06
CA VAL A 247 18.60 15.03 -19.74
C VAL A 247 17.54 14.50 -18.78
N THR A 248 16.27 14.61 -19.16
CA THR A 248 15.15 14.15 -18.33
C THR A 248 14.42 13.02 -19.03
N ILE A 249 13.89 12.05 -18.27
CA ILE A 249 13.01 11.00 -18.78
C ILE A 249 11.68 11.04 -18.03
N ASN A 250 10.57 11.06 -18.76
CA ASN A 250 9.25 10.95 -18.16
C ASN A 250 9.00 9.48 -17.78
N ALA A 251 8.83 9.23 -16.48
CA ALA A 251 8.70 7.87 -15.95
C ALA A 251 7.45 7.12 -16.43
N SER A 252 6.44 7.80 -16.97
CA SER A 252 5.19 7.17 -17.44
C SER A 252 5.09 7.02 -18.95
N THR A 253 5.76 7.88 -19.71
CA THR A 253 5.69 7.88 -21.19
C THR A 253 7.00 7.45 -21.85
N GLY A 254 8.10 7.43 -21.10
CA GLY A 254 9.43 7.17 -21.62
C GLY A 254 10.05 8.33 -22.38
N GLU A 255 9.35 9.46 -22.53
CA GLU A 255 9.84 10.63 -23.27
C GLU A 255 11.12 11.21 -22.64
N ILE A 256 12.18 11.31 -23.44
CA ILE A 256 13.48 11.85 -23.05
C ILE A 256 13.69 13.21 -23.69
N ASN A 257 13.91 14.23 -22.88
CA ASN A 257 14.12 15.62 -23.30
C ASN A 257 15.55 16.08 -23.00
N PHE A 258 16.20 16.74 -23.97
CA PHE A 258 17.55 17.29 -23.84
C PHE A 258 17.85 18.37 -24.90
N THR A 259 18.93 19.12 -24.72
CA THR A 259 19.43 20.13 -25.68
C THR A 259 20.93 19.96 -25.86
N PRO A 260 21.41 19.14 -26.81
CA PRO A 260 22.82 18.83 -26.92
C PRO A 260 23.62 20.08 -27.30
N THR A 261 24.82 20.26 -26.75
CA THR A 261 25.63 21.49 -26.98
C THR A 261 26.66 21.35 -28.09
N GLN A 262 26.96 20.12 -28.51
CA GLN A 262 28.03 19.83 -29.46
C GLN A 262 27.80 18.52 -30.22
N PRO A 263 28.43 18.36 -31.39
CA PRO A 263 28.50 17.08 -32.09
C PRO A 263 29.09 16.00 -31.19
N GLN A 264 28.42 14.84 -31.11
CA GLN A 264 28.81 13.73 -30.25
C GLN A 264 28.04 12.46 -30.65
N VAL A 265 28.54 11.30 -30.24
CA VAL A 265 27.80 10.03 -30.37
C VAL A 265 27.59 9.48 -28.97
N ALA A 266 26.34 9.35 -28.55
CA ALA A 266 26.00 8.99 -27.18
C ALA A 266 25.23 7.68 -27.12
N VAL A 267 25.52 6.83 -26.14
CA VAL A 267 24.67 5.67 -25.80
C VAL A 267 23.74 6.03 -24.65
N LEU A 268 22.45 5.71 -24.81
CA LEU A 268 21.46 5.72 -23.73
C LEU A 268 20.94 4.30 -23.50
N SER A 269 20.84 3.90 -22.24
CA SER A 269 20.17 2.66 -21.82
C SER A 269 18.96 3.01 -20.98
N VAL A 270 17.81 2.46 -21.38
CA VAL A 270 16.51 2.72 -20.76
C VAL A 270 16.02 1.42 -20.15
N LEU A 271 15.78 1.43 -18.84
CA LEU A 271 15.08 0.36 -18.15
C LEU A 271 13.58 0.62 -18.25
N ILE A 272 12.87 -0.35 -18.79
CA ILE A 272 11.41 -0.37 -18.90
C ILE A 272 10.91 -1.46 -17.96
N GLU A 273 10.14 -1.08 -16.94
CA GLU A 273 9.57 -1.98 -15.93
C GLU A 273 8.07 -2.13 -16.15
N GLU A 274 7.56 -3.35 -16.03
CA GLU A 274 6.14 -3.68 -16.20
C GLU A 274 5.46 -3.89 -14.85
N PHE A 275 4.27 -3.29 -14.69
CA PHE A 275 3.46 -3.36 -13.49
C PHE A 275 2.02 -3.77 -13.79
N ARG A 276 1.55 -4.83 -13.10
CA ARG A 276 0.15 -5.28 -13.12
C ARG A 276 -0.46 -5.13 -11.73
N GLY A 277 -1.52 -4.33 -11.63
CA GLY A 277 -2.15 -4.01 -10.33
C GLY A 277 -1.19 -3.36 -9.31
N GLY A 278 -0.17 -2.64 -9.80
CA GLY A 278 0.86 -2.01 -8.96
C GLY A 278 2.02 -2.91 -8.54
N ILE A 279 2.01 -4.19 -8.92
CA ILE A 279 3.11 -5.14 -8.65
C ILE A 279 4.01 -5.24 -9.88
N LYS A 280 5.32 -5.11 -9.69
CA LYS A 280 6.29 -5.32 -10.77
C LYS A 280 6.30 -6.79 -11.19
N ILE A 281 6.10 -7.05 -12.48
CA ILE A 281 6.02 -8.41 -13.04
C ILE A 281 7.10 -8.71 -14.06
N GLY A 282 7.66 -7.68 -14.69
CA GLY A 282 8.63 -7.79 -15.77
C GLY A 282 9.54 -6.56 -15.85
N ALA A 283 10.56 -6.68 -16.68
CA ALA A 283 11.47 -5.60 -17.00
C ALA A 283 12.28 -5.95 -18.26
N MET A 284 12.67 -4.94 -19.02
CA MET A 284 13.62 -5.06 -20.12
C MET A 284 14.55 -3.84 -20.18
N VAL A 285 15.75 -4.05 -20.71
CA VAL A 285 16.65 -2.95 -21.08
C VAL A 285 16.57 -2.74 -22.59
N HIS A 286 16.25 -1.50 -22.97
CA HIS A 286 16.36 -1.01 -24.34
C HIS A 286 17.56 -0.08 -24.44
N GLU A 287 18.51 -0.40 -25.32
CA GLU A 287 19.69 0.43 -25.53
C GLU A 287 19.68 1.05 -26.92
N MET A 288 20.05 2.33 -27.00
CA MET A 288 20.09 3.10 -28.24
C MET A 288 21.34 3.98 -28.33
N GLN A 289 21.72 4.33 -29.56
CA GLN A 289 22.78 5.26 -29.87
C GLN A 289 22.24 6.52 -30.56
N LEU A 290 22.66 7.67 -30.07
CA LEU A 290 22.32 8.99 -30.61
C LEU A 290 23.51 9.53 -31.40
N TRP A 291 23.24 10.11 -32.56
CA TRP A 291 24.21 10.80 -33.40
C TRP A 291 23.87 12.28 -33.45
N ILE A 292 24.67 13.10 -32.78
CA ILE A 292 24.51 14.55 -32.78
C ILE A 292 25.53 15.17 -33.72
N GLN A 293 25.07 16.04 -34.61
CA GLN A 293 25.93 16.76 -35.55
C GLN A 293 25.54 18.23 -35.70
N ASN A 294 26.45 19.02 -36.28
CA ASN A 294 26.14 20.39 -36.67
C ASN A 294 25.16 20.38 -37.84
N SER A 295 24.02 21.03 -37.69
CA SER A 295 22.98 21.13 -38.71
C SER A 295 22.14 22.37 -38.48
N SER A 296 21.64 22.97 -39.57
CA SER A 296 20.71 24.09 -39.51
C SER A 296 19.26 23.66 -39.34
N ASN A 297 18.92 22.40 -39.66
CA ASN A 297 17.56 21.87 -39.60
C ASN A 297 17.01 21.88 -38.15
N THR A 298 15.84 22.47 -37.96
CA THR A 298 15.09 22.52 -36.71
C THR A 298 14.03 21.42 -36.75
N PRO A 299 14.02 20.48 -35.79
CA PRO A 299 12.99 19.45 -35.77
C PRO A 299 11.56 20.02 -35.72
N PRO A 300 10.58 19.32 -36.32
CA PRO A 300 9.19 19.73 -36.22
C PRO A 300 8.74 19.66 -34.75
N VAL A 301 7.87 20.57 -34.34
CA VAL A 301 7.31 20.63 -32.99
C VAL A 301 5.91 20.04 -33.01
N LEU A 302 5.64 19.07 -32.15
CA LEU A 302 4.30 18.55 -31.88
C LEU A 302 3.65 19.31 -30.73
N THR A 303 2.36 19.62 -30.87
CA THR A 303 1.59 20.18 -29.75
C THR A 303 1.49 19.12 -28.64
N PRO A 304 1.85 19.43 -27.38
CA PRO A 304 1.73 18.49 -26.28
C PRO A 304 0.28 18.02 -26.08
N ILE A 305 0.10 16.73 -25.85
CA ILE A 305 -1.23 16.11 -25.69
C ILE A 305 -1.38 15.67 -24.23
N PRO A 306 -2.42 16.15 -23.52
CA PRO A 306 -2.67 15.70 -22.15
C PRO A 306 -3.11 14.23 -22.13
N GLN A 307 -2.88 13.57 -21.00
CA GLN A 307 -3.39 12.23 -20.73
C GLN A 307 -4.92 12.21 -20.83
N GLN A 308 -5.48 11.11 -21.34
CA GLN A 308 -6.90 10.99 -21.65
C GLN A 308 -7.56 9.88 -20.87
N THR A 309 -8.88 9.99 -20.71
CA THR A 309 -9.74 8.91 -20.21
C THR A 309 -10.95 8.80 -21.12
N VAL A 310 -11.33 7.57 -21.46
CA VAL A 310 -12.50 7.30 -22.30
C VAL A 310 -13.30 6.15 -21.74
N THR A 311 -14.62 6.30 -21.75
CA THR A 311 -15.54 5.27 -21.28
C THR A 311 -15.81 4.25 -22.39
N VAL A 312 -15.91 2.96 -22.05
CA VAL A 312 -16.34 1.90 -22.99
C VAL A 312 -17.58 2.33 -23.78
N GLY A 313 -17.51 2.24 -25.11
CA GLY A 313 -18.57 2.61 -26.05
C GLY A 313 -18.65 4.10 -26.42
N SER A 314 -17.91 4.99 -25.74
CA SER A 314 -17.78 6.40 -26.14
C SER A 314 -16.68 6.58 -27.18
N ASN A 315 -16.89 7.46 -28.16
CA ASN A 315 -15.87 7.78 -29.14
C ASN A 315 -15.00 8.95 -28.65
N LEU A 316 -13.71 8.70 -28.45
CA LEU A 316 -12.71 9.73 -28.16
C LEU A 316 -11.99 10.11 -29.46
N CYS A 317 -11.96 11.38 -29.83
CA CYS A 317 -11.16 11.88 -30.95
C CYS A 317 -10.30 13.08 -30.53
N ILE A 318 -9.00 13.00 -30.80
CA ILE A 318 -7.99 13.98 -30.39
C ILE A 318 -7.33 14.56 -31.64
N PRO A 319 -7.37 15.89 -31.83
CA PRO A 319 -6.64 16.54 -32.91
C PRO A 319 -5.14 16.57 -32.59
N ILE A 320 -4.33 16.29 -33.60
CA ILE A 320 -2.87 16.33 -33.57
C ILE A 320 -2.39 17.43 -34.51
N GLN A 321 -1.45 18.25 -34.05
CA GLN A 321 -0.87 19.34 -34.83
C GLN A 321 0.66 19.32 -34.69
N ALA A 322 1.34 19.46 -35.82
CA ALA A 322 2.78 19.65 -35.88
C ALA A 322 3.13 20.87 -36.74
N THR A 323 4.16 21.61 -36.34
CA THR A 323 4.67 22.78 -37.07
C THR A 323 6.18 22.72 -37.18
N ASP A 324 6.73 23.24 -38.27
CA ASP A 324 8.16 23.31 -38.53
C ASP A 324 8.52 24.73 -38.98
N ILE A 325 9.44 25.37 -38.27
CA ILE A 325 9.83 26.77 -38.52
C ILE A 325 10.66 26.92 -39.80
N ASP A 326 11.31 25.85 -40.25
CA ASP A 326 12.09 25.83 -41.49
C ASP A 326 11.20 25.57 -42.71
N ASN A 327 9.88 25.45 -42.50
CA ASN A 327 8.86 25.29 -43.53
C ASN A 327 9.00 23.98 -44.35
N ASN A 328 9.57 22.95 -43.72
CA ASN A 328 9.76 21.62 -44.30
C ASN A 328 8.45 20.84 -44.39
N ASN A 329 8.38 19.82 -45.25
CA ASN A 329 7.21 18.93 -45.28
C ASN A 329 7.26 17.98 -44.09
N ILE A 330 6.16 17.95 -43.32
CA ILE A 330 6.04 17.10 -42.14
C ILE A 330 5.21 15.85 -42.47
N THR A 331 5.78 14.69 -42.19
CA THR A 331 5.09 13.40 -42.21
C THR A 331 4.65 13.05 -40.79
N LEU A 332 3.34 12.91 -40.59
CA LEU A 332 2.77 12.41 -39.33
C LEU A 332 2.53 10.91 -39.43
N THR A 333 3.00 10.16 -38.43
CA THR A 333 2.73 8.74 -38.30
C THR A 333 2.35 8.40 -36.86
N ALA A 334 1.32 7.59 -36.69
CA ALA A 334 1.14 6.86 -35.44
C ALA A 334 2.07 5.64 -35.48
N ALA A 335 2.72 5.34 -34.36
CA ALA A 335 3.52 4.12 -34.24
C ALA A 335 2.64 2.89 -34.55
N SER A 336 2.87 2.28 -35.71
CA SER A 336 2.02 1.23 -36.25
C SER A 336 2.04 -0.01 -35.36
N GLY A 337 0.86 -0.60 -35.12
CA GLY A 337 0.70 -1.78 -34.26
C GLY A 337 0.44 -1.48 -32.78
N LEU A 338 0.34 -0.21 -32.38
CA LEU A 338 0.04 0.20 -31.00
C LEU A 338 -1.33 0.80 -30.78
N LEU A 339 -1.97 1.23 -31.86
CA LEU A 339 -3.29 1.79 -31.70
C LEU A 339 -4.15 0.65 -31.13
N PRO A 340 -4.89 0.91 -30.03
CA PRO A 340 -5.81 -0.08 -29.50
C PRO A 340 -6.65 -0.66 -30.64
N GLN A 341 -7.08 -1.92 -30.53
CA GLN A 341 -8.01 -2.45 -31.52
C GLN A 341 -9.23 -1.50 -31.62
N ALA A 342 -9.69 -1.20 -32.84
CA ALA A 342 -10.71 -0.17 -33.11
C ALA A 342 -10.30 1.30 -32.88
N ALA A 343 -9.02 1.60 -32.69
CA ALA A 343 -8.49 2.95 -32.82
C ALA A 343 -7.95 3.22 -34.24
N THR A 344 -8.03 4.48 -34.67
CA THR A 344 -7.57 4.95 -35.98
C THR A 344 -6.75 6.21 -35.83
N PHE A 345 -5.72 6.36 -36.66
CA PHE A 345 -5.02 7.63 -36.84
C PHE A 345 -5.11 8.04 -38.30
N THR A 346 -5.66 9.22 -38.54
CA THR A 346 -5.85 9.77 -39.89
C THR A 346 -5.05 11.05 -40.03
N VAL A 347 -4.24 11.16 -41.07
CA VAL A 347 -3.59 12.43 -41.44
C VAL A 347 -4.61 13.26 -42.22
N ASN A 348 -4.91 14.46 -41.72
CA ASN A 348 -5.94 15.31 -42.31
C ASN A 348 -5.35 16.26 -43.37
N ASN A 349 -4.22 16.90 -43.04
CA ASN A 349 -3.50 17.81 -43.93
C ASN A 349 -2.00 17.68 -43.70
N SER A 350 -1.22 17.81 -44.78
CA SER A 350 0.22 18.03 -44.71
C SER A 350 0.58 19.11 -45.74
N THR A 351 1.05 20.24 -45.25
CA THR A 351 1.55 21.37 -46.03
C THR A 351 2.99 21.66 -45.59
N PRO A 352 3.81 22.33 -46.41
CA PRO A 352 5.11 22.83 -45.95
C PRO A 352 4.95 23.61 -44.65
N GLY A 353 5.75 23.29 -43.63
CA GLY A 353 5.76 23.92 -42.31
C GLY A 353 4.65 23.48 -41.35
N ALA A 354 3.65 22.71 -41.76
CA ALA A 354 2.57 22.28 -40.87
C ALA A 354 1.89 20.97 -41.31
N ALA A 355 1.59 20.11 -40.34
CA ALA A 355 0.78 18.91 -40.57
C ALA A 355 -0.24 18.72 -39.44
N SER A 356 -1.38 18.12 -39.79
CA SER A 356 -2.45 17.82 -38.85
C SER A 356 -2.98 16.41 -39.04
N GLY A 357 -3.41 15.78 -37.95
CA GLY A 357 -4.06 14.48 -37.94
C GLY A 357 -5.09 14.37 -36.83
N THR A 358 -5.82 13.26 -36.81
CA THR A 358 -6.77 12.94 -35.75
C THR A 358 -6.55 11.50 -35.30
N PHE A 359 -6.35 11.31 -33.99
CA PHE A 359 -6.45 10.00 -33.36
C PHE A 359 -7.88 9.82 -32.85
N CYS A 360 -8.54 8.73 -33.23
CA CYS A 360 -9.85 8.36 -32.71
C CYS A 360 -9.82 6.96 -32.10
N PHE A 361 -10.57 6.74 -31.02
CA PHE A 361 -10.69 5.46 -30.35
C PHE A 361 -12.08 5.29 -29.73
N THR A 362 -12.75 4.19 -30.07
CA THR A 362 -13.99 3.75 -29.43
C THR A 362 -13.73 2.43 -28.69
N PRO A 363 -13.44 2.46 -27.38
CA PRO A 363 -13.15 1.24 -26.62
C PRO A 363 -14.36 0.29 -26.53
N THR A 364 -14.07 -1.02 -26.58
CA THR A 364 -15.04 -2.09 -26.32
C THR A 364 -14.85 -2.63 -24.89
N ALA A 365 -15.70 -3.56 -24.47
CA ALA A 365 -15.55 -4.23 -23.18
C ALA A 365 -14.19 -4.95 -23.03
N ALA A 366 -13.56 -5.36 -24.13
CA ALA A 366 -12.25 -6.00 -24.11
C ALA A 366 -11.13 -5.06 -23.66
N HIS A 367 -11.28 -3.74 -23.85
CA HIS A 367 -10.25 -2.74 -23.55
C HIS A 367 -10.29 -2.21 -22.12
N LEU A 368 -11.26 -2.65 -21.34
CA LEU A 368 -11.62 -2.04 -20.10
C LEU A 368 -10.59 -2.25 -18.98
N GLY A 369 -10.30 -1.18 -18.23
CA GLY A 369 -9.29 -1.19 -17.18
C GLY A 369 -7.85 -1.17 -17.72
N GLN A 370 -7.68 -1.20 -19.04
CA GLN A 370 -6.38 -1.07 -19.70
C GLN A 370 -6.04 0.40 -19.92
N THR A 371 -4.74 0.66 -19.96
CA THR A 371 -4.18 1.96 -20.30
C THR A 371 -3.33 1.79 -21.55
N TYR A 372 -3.66 2.51 -22.62
CA TYR A 372 -2.92 2.47 -23.88
C TYR A 372 -2.02 3.68 -24.00
N THR A 373 -0.74 3.49 -24.25
CA THR A 373 0.16 4.59 -24.62
C THR A 373 0.13 4.78 -26.14
N VAL A 374 -0.30 5.96 -26.58
CA VAL A 374 -0.34 6.35 -27.99
C VAL A 374 0.87 7.25 -28.27
N THR A 375 1.68 6.88 -29.25
CA THR A 375 2.83 7.67 -29.71
C THR A 375 2.61 8.15 -31.13
N ILE A 376 2.73 9.47 -31.31
CA ILE A 376 2.68 10.11 -32.62
C ILE A 376 4.05 10.70 -32.95
N ASN A 377 4.54 10.39 -34.13
CA ASN A 377 5.80 10.90 -34.68
C ASN A 377 5.51 11.96 -35.75
N ALA A 378 6.24 13.07 -35.69
CA ALA A 378 6.35 14.07 -36.73
C ALA A 378 7.78 14.07 -37.27
N GLN A 379 7.93 13.80 -38.57
CA GLN A 379 9.22 13.74 -39.23
C GLN A 379 9.28 14.76 -40.36
N ASP A 380 10.32 15.60 -40.39
CA ASP A 380 10.56 16.50 -41.53
C ASP A 380 11.27 15.77 -42.69
N ASN A 381 11.40 16.45 -43.84
CA ASN A 381 12.06 15.92 -45.03
C ASN A 381 13.44 16.56 -45.32
N GLN A 382 14.07 17.24 -44.36
CA GLN A 382 15.30 18.00 -44.59
C GLN A 382 16.56 17.23 -44.19
N CYS A 383 17.62 17.39 -44.97
CA CYS A 383 18.92 16.75 -44.75
C CYS A 383 19.87 17.65 -43.96
N PRO A 384 20.89 17.12 -43.26
CA PRO A 384 21.43 15.75 -43.29
C PRO A 384 20.70 14.72 -42.39
N ILE A 385 19.67 15.15 -41.64
CA ILE A 385 18.85 14.28 -40.78
C ILE A 385 17.41 14.73 -40.92
N SER A 386 16.54 13.84 -41.40
CA SER A 386 15.10 13.98 -41.23
C SER A 386 14.80 13.97 -39.73
N ALA A 387 14.62 15.12 -39.11
CA ALA A 387 14.47 15.15 -37.67
C ALA A 387 13.07 14.65 -37.32
N THR A 388 13.01 13.75 -36.33
CA THR A 388 11.75 13.19 -35.86
C THR A 388 11.53 13.64 -34.43
N THR A 389 10.40 14.27 -34.18
CA THR A 389 9.89 14.55 -32.84
C THR A 389 8.74 13.61 -32.57
N ALA A 390 8.62 13.12 -31.35
CA ALA A 390 7.52 12.28 -30.91
C ALA A 390 6.81 12.92 -29.72
N THR A 391 5.51 12.68 -29.61
CA THR A 391 4.75 12.92 -28.39
C THR A 391 4.00 11.64 -28.01
N SER A 392 3.93 11.36 -26.71
CA SER A 392 3.23 10.19 -26.18
C SER A 392 2.22 10.60 -25.11
N PHE A 393 1.02 10.03 -25.17
CA PHE A 393 -0.04 10.22 -24.17
C PHE A 393 -0.72 8.90 -23.86
N ASN A 394 -1.16 8.72 -22.61
CA ASN A 394 -1.95 7.55 -22.24
C ASN A 394 -3.43 7.81 -22.41
N VAL A 395 -4.14 6.75 -22.79
CA VAL A 395 -5.60 6.67 -22.85
C VAL A 395 -6.04 5.57 -21.91
N THR A 396 -6.59 5.96 -20.76
CA THR A 396 -7.14 5.02 -19.78
C THR A 396 -8.60 4.71 -20.10
N VAL A 397 -8.94 3.43 -20.19
CA VAL A 397 -10.32 3.00 -20.47
C VAL A 397 -11.08 2.73 -19.18
N SER A 398 -12.15 3.49 -18.96
CA SER A 398 -13.04 3.34 -17.80
C SER A 398 -14.37 2.69 -18.18
N GLY A 399 -15.01 2.06 -17.19
CA GLY A 399 -16.37 1.55 -17.33
C GLY A 399 -17.40 2.67 -17.27
N ASN A 400 -18.56 2.49 -17.92
CA ASN A 400 -19.70 3.38 -17.72
C ASN A 400 -20.37 3.01 -16.40
N CYS A 401 -19.88 3.57 -15.29
CA CYS A 401 -20.30 3.18 -13.95
C CYS A 401 -21.33 4.16 -13.39
N PRO A 402 -22.61 3.77 -13.23
CA PRO A 402 -23.49 4.49 -12.32
C PRO A 402 -22.86 4.44 -10.92
N LYS A 403 -23.09 5.45 -10.07
CA LYS A 403 -22.52 5.54 -8.72
C LYS A 403 -22.73 4.21 -7.95
N THR A 404 -21.66 3.42 -7.80
CA THR A 404 -21.69 2.04 -7.29
C THR A 404 -21.46 2.00 -5.78
N GLY A 405 -22.36 1.35 -5.05
CA GLY A 405 -22.19 0.99 -3.63
C GLY A 405 -22.10 -0.52 -3.44
N VAL A 406 -21.77 -0.95 -2.22
CA VAL A 406 -21.81 -2.36 -1.81
C VAL A 406 -22.79 -2.50 -0.66
N ASN A 407 -23.78 -3.39 -0.82
CA ASN A 407 -24.66 -3.82 0.26
C ASN A 407 -24.09 -5.05 0.94
N PHE A 408 -24.39 -5.19 2.23
CA PHE A 408 -23.96 -6.34 3.04
C PHE A 408 -25.13 -7.11 3.62
N VAL A 409 -24.94 -8.42 3.73
CA VAL A 409 -25.66 -9.27 4.69
C VAL A 409 -24.60 -9.85 5.63
N ALA A 410 -24.70 -9.58 6.92
CA ALA A 410 -23.69 -9.99 7.90
C ALA A 410 -24.32 -10.61 9.15
N THR A 411 -23.61 -11.55 9.77
CA THR A 411 -23.96 -12.13 11.07
C THR A 411 -22.89 -11.74 12.10
N PRO A 412 -23.29 -11.31 13.31
CA PRO A 412 -22.34 -11.01 14.39
C PRO A 412 -21.47 -12.21 14.76
N ALA A 413 -20.30 -11.93 15.34
CA ALA A 413 -19.44 -12.96 15.90
C ALA A 413 -19.88 -13.32 17.33
N THR A 414 -19.84 -14.61 17.66
CA THR A 414 -19.94 -15.11 19.04
C THR A 414 -18.72 -14.62 19.80
N CYS A 415 -18.92 -14.09 20.99
CA CYS A 415 -17.82 -13.46 21.70
C CYS A 415 -16.75 -14.50 22.10
N GLY A 416 -15.47 -14.12 21.96
CA GLY A 416 -14.33 -15.03 22.13
C GLY A 416 -14.06 -15.96 20.93
N LEU A 417 -14.97 -16.01 19.95
CA LEU A 417 -14.85 -16.84 18.75
C LEU A 417 -14.83 -16.01 17.47
N ASN A 418 -14.24 -16.60 16.44
CA ASN A 418 -14.27 -16.07 15.08
C ASN A 418 -15.43 -16.74 14.33
N SER A 419 -16.69 -16.43 14.67
CA SER A 419 -17.87 -17.08 14.07
C SER A 419 -18.74 -16.16 13.20
N GLY A 420 -18.39 -14.88 13.07
CA GLY A 420 -19.11 -13.92 12.24
C GLY A 420 -19.01 -14.24 10.74
N THR A 421 -19.94 -13.70 9.95
CA THR A 421 -19.93 -13.81 8.49
C THR A 421 -20.32 -12.49 7.82
N ALA A 422 -19.86 -12.28 6.60
CA ALA A 422 -20.32 -11.19 5.74
C ALA A 422 -20.41 -11.63 4.27
N LYS A 423 -21.46 -11.18 3.59
CA LYS A 423 -21.65 -11.34 2.14
C LYS A 423 -21.80 -9.96 1.50
N ALA A 424 -20.95 -9.66 0.52
CA ALA A 424 -20.96 -8.40 -0.22
C ALA A 424 -21.68 -8.55 -1.57
N THR A 425 -22.54 -7.58 -1.89
CA THR A 425 -23.24 -7.49 -3.19
C THR A 425 -23.20 -6.08 -3.73
N MET A 426 -22.79 -5.90 -4.98
CA MET A 426 -22.82 -4.61 -5.67
C MET A 426 -24.25 -4.08 -5.81
N ASN A 427 -24.43 -2.77 -5.64
CA ASN A 427 -25.68 -2.06 -5.86
C ASN A 427 -25.44 -0.73 -6.62
N PRO A 428 -25.99 -0.54 -7.85
CA PRO A 428 -26.74 -1.52 -8.65
C PRO A 428 -25.93 -2.78 -8.94
N VAL A 429 -26.62 -3.87 -9.29
CA VAL A 429 -25.96 -5.15 -9.59
C VAL A 429 -25.01 -4.93 -10.79
N GLY A 430 -23.72 -5.19 -10.57
CA GLY A 430 -22.69 -5.12 -11.60
C GLY A 430 -22.73 -6.32 -12.55
N VAL A 431 -21.74 -6.42 -13.44
CA VAL A 431 -21.63 -7.53 -14.41
C VAL A 431 -20.59 -8.55 -13.93
N ALA A 432 -20.93 -9.84 -13.89
CA ALA A 432 -19.98 -10.90 -13.55
C ALA A 432 -18.93 -11.13 -14.66
N PRO A 433 -17.73 -11.65 -14.35
CA PRO A 433 -17.22 -12.04 -13.02
C PRO A 433 -16.94 -10.85 -12.09
N PHE A 434 -16.91 -11.12 -10.78
CA PHE A 434 -16.59 -10.13 -9.75
C PHE A 434 -15.29 -10.49 -9.05
N THR A 435 -14.46 -9.49 -8.79
CA THR A 435 -13.27 -9.59 -7.95
C THR A 435 -13.56 -8.92 -6.61
N TYR A 436 -13.29 -9.63 -5.51
CA TYR A 436 -13.45 -9.11 -4.15
C TYR A 436 -12.08 -8.95 -3.51
N VAL A 437 -11.86 -7.84 -2.81
CA VAL A 437 -10.68 -7.62 -1.97
C VAL A 437 -11.16 -7.12 -0.62
N TRP A 438 -11.07 -8.00 0.38
CA TRP A 438 -11.41 -7.68 1.76
C TRP A 438 -10.17 -7.30 2.56
N SER A 439 -10.35 -6.35 3.47
CA SER A 439 -9.40 -6.06 4.55
C SER A 439 -10.15 -5.98 5.89
N GLY A 440 -9.46 -6.31 6.99
CA GLY A 440 -10.06 -6.30 8.32
C GLY A 440 -9.03 -6.18 9.44
N PRO A 441 -9.46 -6.35 10.70
CA PRO A 441 -8.58 -6.30 11.86
C PRO A 441 -7.47 -7.34 11.79
N ASN A 442 -6.34 -7.08 12.46
CA ASN A 442 -5.20 -7.99 12.54
C ASN A 442 -4.63 -8.41 11.16
N GLY A 443 -4.75 -7.54 10.15
CA GLY A 443 -4.25 -7.81 8.80
C GLY A 443 -5.05 -8.84 8.02
N PHE A 444 -6.29 -9.14 8.42
CA PHE A 444 -7.16 -10.06 7.69
C PHE A 444 -7.34 -9.65 6.22
N THR A 445 -7.20 -10.61 5.31
CA THR A 445 -7.50 -10.44 3.87
C THR A 445 -8.28 -11.65 3.33
N ALA A 446 -9.16 -11.40 2.36
CA ALA A 446 -9.93 -12.44 1.69
C ALA A 446 -10.42 -11.98 0.30
N TYR A 447 -10.77 -12.93 -0.58
CA TYR A 447 -11.07 -12.66 -1.99
C TYR A 447 -12.40 -13.26 -2.48
N SER A 448 -13.26 -13.69 -1.57
CA SER A 448 -14.56 -14.30 -1.88
C SER A 448 -15.72 -13.33 -1.67
N GLN A 449 -16.85 -13.59 -2.35
CA GLN A 449 -18.09 -12.82 -2.16
C GLN A 449 -18.62 -12.91 -0.72
N THR A 450 -18.51 -14.11 -0.14
CA THR A 450 -18.88 -14.40 1.25
C THR A 450 -17.63 -14.77 2.03
N ILE A 451 -17.42 -14.10 3.15
CA ILE A 451 -16.36 -14.36 4.11
C ILE A 451 -16.98 -14.85 5.41
N THR A 452 -16.34 -15.84 6.02
CA THR A 452 -16.79 -16.52 7.25
C THR A 452 -15.65 -16.59 8.24
N GLY A 453 -15.94 -16.94 9.48
CA GLY A 453 -14.90 -17.10 10.48
C GLY A 453 -14.37 -15.75 10.97
N LEU A 454 -15.24 -14.75 11.09
CA LEU A 454 -14.84 -13.37 11.40
C LEU A 454 -14.92 -13.10 12.90
N ALA A 455 -13.93 -12.38 13.42
CA ALA A 455 -14.00 -11.77 14.74
C ALA A 455 -14.90 -10.52 14.70
N SER A 456 -15.31 -10.02 15.86
CA SER A 456 -15.96 -8.70 15.92
C SER A 456 -15.01 -7.60 15.45
N GLY A 457 -15.45 -6.71 14.58
CA GLY A 457 -14.63 -5.62 14.05
C GLY A 457 -15.13 -5.08 12.72
N ASN A 458 -14.42 -4.10 12.17
CA ASN A 458 -14.77 -3.50 10.88
C ASN A 458 -14.02 -4.19 9.74
N TYR A 459 -14.76 -4.63 8.72
CA TYR A 459 -14.23 -5.25 7.51
C TYR A 459 -14.60 -4.40 6.30
N SER A 460 -13.61 -4.00 5.52
CA SER A 460 -13.78 -3.20 4.31
C SER A 460 -13.66 -4.09 3.09
N VAL A 461 -14.49 -3.85 2.06
CA VAL A 461 -14.41 -4.57 0.79
C VAL A 461 -14.29 -3.59 -0.36
N THR A 462 -13.46 -3.96 -1.33
CA THR A 462 -13.51 -3.43 -2.69
C THR A 462 -14.02 -4.53 -3.61
N VAL A 463 -15.11 -4.25 -4.32
CA VAL A 463 -15.70 -5.15 -5.33
C VAL A 463 -15.50 -4.53 -6.70
N ILE A 464 -14.94 -5.29 -7.62
CA ILE A 464 -14.73 -4.87 -9.01
C ILE A 464 -15.55 -5.80 -9.90
N ASP A 465 -16.46 -5.27 -10.70
CA ASP A 465 -17.21 -6.05 -11.68
C ASP A 465 -16.42 -6.23 -12.99
N ALA A 466 -16.91 -7.05 -13.91
CA ALA A 466 -16.31 -7.27 -15.22
C ALA A 466 -16.29 -6.01 -16.09
N ARG A 467 -17.04 -4.97 -15.71
CA ARG A 467 -17.01 -3.65 -16.34
C ARG A 467 -16.01 -2.69 -15.67
N GLY A 468 -15.16 -3.18 -14.78
CA GLY A 468 -14.19 -2.36 -14.06
C GLY A 468 -14.84 -1.37 -13.09
N CYS A 469 -16.14 -1.51 -12.82
CA CYS A 469 -16.84 -0.66 -11.87
C CYS A 469 -16.48 -1.06 -10.45
N ILE A 470 -16.00 -0.08 -9.69
CA ILE A 470 -15.51 -0.27 -8.34
C ILE A 470 -16.61 0.12 -7.36
N GLY A 471 -17.06 -0.83 -6.55
CA GLY A 471 -17.88 -0.58 -5.37
C GLY A 471 -17.03 -0.76 -4.11
N GLN A 472 -17.14 0.17 -3.16
CA GLN A 472 -16.49 0.06 -1.85
C GLN A 472 -17.50 0.28 -0.74
N ASN A 473 -17.37 -0.49 0.34
CA ASN A 473 -18.07 -0.22 1.59
C ASN A 473 -17.39 -0.95 2.76
N THR A 474 -17.76 -0.59 3.99
CA THR A 474 -17.28 -1.21 5.22
C THR A 474 -18.46 -1.78 5.99
N VAL A 475 -18.33 -3.01 6.49
CA VAL A 475 -19.30 -3.67 7.38
C VAL A 475 -18.72 -3.83 8.78
N ASN A 476 -19.51 -3.50 9.81
CA ASN A 476 -19.18 -3.83 11.19
C ASN A 476 -19.74 -5.21 11.54
N ILE A 477 -18.85 -6.13 11.91
CA ILE A 477 -19.22 -7.41 12.54
C ILE A 477 -19.36 -7.15 14.03
N GLY A 478 -20.61 -7.11 14.50
CA GLY A 478 -20.94 -6.95 15.92
C GLY A 478 -20.63 -8.19 16.75
N ARG A 479 -21.05 -8.18 18.02
CA ARG A 479 -20.99 -9.32 18.94
C ARG A 479 -22.39 -9.83 19.24
N ALA A 480 -22.63 -11.13 19.10
CA ALA A 480 -23.93 -11.76 19.34
C ALA A 480 -24.28 -11.86 20.84
N ASP A 481 -23.28 -12.04 21.71
CA ASP A 481 -23.50 -12.46 23.10
C ASP A 481 -23.06 -11.41 24.12
N GLN A 482 -23.84 -10.35 24.29
CA GLN A 482 -23.72 -9.53 25.50
C GLN A 482 -24.31 -10.30 26.70
N VAL A 483 -23.54 -10.45 27.78
CA VAL A 483 -24.05 -10.96 29.05
C VAL A 483 -24.77 -9.82 29.76
N GLN A 484 -26.04 -10.02 30.10
CA GLN A 484 -26.84 -9.07 30.88
C GLN A 484 -27.03 -9.58 32.29
N LEU A 485 -27.05 -8.66 33.25
CA LEU A 485 -27.33 -8.94 34.65
C LEU A 485 -28.76 -8.51 34.97
N LEU A 486 -29.61 -9.47 35.25
CA LEU A 486 -30.93 -9.24 35.84
C LEU A 486 -30.80 -9.49 37.33
N GLY A 487 -31.43 -8.68 38.18
CA GLY A 487 -31.28 -8.88 39.60
C GLY A 487 -32.21 -8.05 40.46
N THR A 488 -32.32 -8.47 41.71
CA THR A 488 -33.14 -7.85 42.74
C THR A 488 -32.27 -7.34 43.88
N VAL A 489 -32.69 -6.24 44.50
CA VAL A 489 -32.02 -5.64 45.64
C VAL A 489 -32.90 -5.80 46.88
N THR A 490 -32.30 -6.26 47.98
CA THR A 490 -32.87 -6.20 49.33
C THR A 490 -32.19 -5.07 50.08
N ASN A 491 -32.97 -4.08 50.51
CA ASN A 491 -32.48 -2.92 51.23
C ASN A 491 -31.95 -3.29 52.62
N ALA A 492 -31.07 -2.44 53.15
CA ALA A 492 -30.56 -2.57 54.51
C ALA A 492 -31.54 -1.96 55.52
N THR A 493 -31.65 -2.54 56.71
CA THR A 493 -32.48 -1.99 57.79
C THR A 493 -31.63 -1.20 58.78
N CYS A 494 -32.14 -0.09 59.30
CA CYS A 494 -31.54 0.62 60.45
C CYS A 494 -30.02 0.91 60.32
N LYS A 495 -29.54 1.25 59.10
CA LYS A 495 -28.10 1.42 58.76
C LYS A 495 -27.20 0.19 58.97
N ALA A 496 -27.76 -0.99 59.24
CA ALA A 496 -27.02 -2.23 59.34
C ALA A 496 -26.46 -2.64 57.97
N LYS A 497 -25.49 -3.57 57.97
CA LYS A 497 -24.98 -4.21 56.76
C LYS A 497 -25.70 -5.54 56.54
N ASN A 498 -27.02 -5.51 56.37
CA ASN A 498 -27.85 -6.71 56.17
C ASN A 498 -28.62 -6.70 54.83
N GLY A 499 -28.34 -5.73 53.95
CA GLY A 499 -28.85 -5.73 52.59
C GLY A 499 -28.18 -6.80 51.72
N ALA A 500 -28.79 -7.08 50.57
CA ALA A 500 -28.32 -8.08 49.63
C ALA A 500 -28.61 -7.70 48.18
N ILE A 501 -27.77 -8.18 47.26
CA ILE A 501 -27.98 -8.11 45.81
C ILE A 501 -27.98 -9.54 45.30
N ASN A 502 -29.04 -9.94 44.59
CA ASN A 502 -29.12 -11.24 43.94
C ASN A 502 -29.29 -11.03 42.43
N VAL A 503 -28.34 -11.51 41.65
CA VAL A 503 -28.30 -11.37 40.19
C VAL A 503 -28.24 -12.73 39.51
N ASN A 504 -28.87 -12.81 38.35
CA ASN A 504 -28.72 -13.88 37.38
C ASN A 504 -28.23 -13.31 36.04
N ALA A 505 -27.23 -13.96 35.47
CA ALA A 505 -26.77 -13.65 34.13
C ALA A 505 -27.66 -14.30 33.07
N VAL A 506 -27.96 -13.56 32.01
CA VAL A 506 -28.64 -14.03 30.79
C VAL A 506 -27.84 -13.60 29.56
N GLY A 507 -27.90 -14.39 28.49
CA GLY A 507 -26.99 -14.25 27.34
C GLY A 507 -25.59 -14.80 27.63
N GLY A 508 -24.73 -14.89 26.62
CA GLY A 508 -23.42 -15.56 26.75
C GLY A 508 -23.52 -17.08 26.87
N THR A 509 -22.41 -17.72 27.24
CA THR A 509 -22.28 -19.17 27.43
C THR A 509 -21.88 -19.49 28.87
N ALA A 510 -22.75 -20.19 29.60
CA ALA A 510 -22.46 -20.67 30.95
C ALA A 510 -21.24 -21.64 30.96
N PRO A 511 -20.50 -21.74 32.08
CA PRO A 511 -20.71 -21.10 33.39
C PRO A 511 -20.36 -19.60 33.43
N TYR A 512 -20.95 -18.89 34.39
CA TYR A 512 -20.71 -17.46 34.64
C TYR A 512 -19.91 -17.23 35.91
N THR A 513 -19.10 -16.16 35.90
CA THR A 513 -18.30 -15.69 37.04
C THR A 513 -18.68 -14.25 37.37
N TYR A 514 -19.11 -14.01 38.59
CA TYR A 514 -19.58 -12.72 39.10
C TYR A 514 -18.54 -12.06 40.01
N ARG A 515 -18.54 -10.72 40.08
CA ARG A 515 -17.72 -9.91 41.00
C ARG A 515 -18.47 -8.66 41.43
N LEU A 516 -18.32 -8.25 42.69
CA LEU A 516 -18.88 -7.00 43.22
C LEU A 516 -17.76 -5.99 43.43
N ASN A 517 -17.88 -4.78 42.88
CA ASN A 517 -16.94 -3.67 43.08
C ASN A 517 -15.45 -4.04 42.87
N GLY A 518 -15.16 -4.93 41.91
CA GLY A 518 -13.79 -5.41 41.68
C GLY A 518 -13.25 -6.40 42.73
N GLY A 519 -14.10 -6.94 43.60
CA GLY A 519 -13.76 -8.00 44.56
C GLY A 519 -13.42 -9.35 43.90
N PRO A 520 -13.34 -10.45 44.69
CA PRO A 520 -13.01 -11.77 44.17
C PRO A 520 -14.11 -12.32 43.24
N ASN A 521 -13.70 -13.25 42.38
CA ASN A 521 -14.59 -14.01 41.50
C ASN A 521 -15.42 -15.01 42.30
N GLN A 522 -16.72 -15.11 41.99
CA GLN A 522 -17.59 -16.17 42.51
C GLN A 522 -18.56 -16.69 41.44
N LEU A 523 -19.01 -17.94 41.58
CA LEU A 523 -19.89 -18.59 40.60
C LEU A 523 -21.38 -18.34 40.85
N ILE A 524 -21.72 -17.76 42.01
CA ILE A 524 -23.11 -17.49 42.41
C ILE A 524 -23.29 -15.98 42.47
N GLY A 525 -24.32 -15.45 41.81
CA GLY A 525 -24.65 -14.02 41.78
C GLY A 525 -25.32 -13.50 43.06
N ASN A 526 -25.03 -14.07 44.22
CA ASN A 526 -25.61 -13.66 45.49
C ASN A 526 -24.56 -12.92 46.34
N PHE A 527 -24.85 -11.68 46.71
CA PHE A 527 -24.00 -10.82 47.53
C PHE A 527 -24.80 -10.36 48.75
N THR A 528 -24.36 -10.72 49.95
CA THR A 528 -25.02 -10.39 51.22
C THR A 528 -24.15 -9.48 52.07
N ALA A 529 -24.66 -9.08 53.23
CA ALA A 529 -23.97 -8.25 54.21
C ALA A 529 -23.57 -6.86 53.68
N LEU A 530 -24.44 -6.29 52.84
CA LEU A 530 -24.22 -5.00 52.19
C LEU A 530 -24.95 -3.88 52.95
N GLY A 531 -24.27 -2.74 53.11
CA GLY A 531 -24.86 -1.52 53.69
C GLY A 531 -25.37 -0.56 52.62
N ASN A 532 -25.84 0.62 53.05
CA ASN A 532 -26.21 1.71 52.13
C ASN A 532 -25.06 2.04 51.17
N GLY A 533 -25.36 2.05 49.87
CA GLY A 533 -24.40 2.42 48.83
C GLY A 533 -24.78 1.90 47.44
N THR A 534 -24.00 2.34 46.45
CA THR A 534 -24.09 1.85 45.07
C THR A 534 -23.03 0.78 44.85
N TYR A 535 -23.44 -0.35 44.29
CA TYR A 535 -22.60 -1.49 44.01
C TYR A 535 -22.65 -1.84 42.52
N THR A 536 -21.48 -2.04 41.95
CA THR A 536 -21.30 -2.45 40.57
C THR A 536 -21.01 -3.93 40.52
N VAL A 537 -21.90 -4.69 39.89
CA VAL A 537 -21.70 -6.12 39.64
C VAL A 537 -21.17 -6.29 38.23
N ASN A 538 -20.05 -7.01 38.11
CA ASN A 538 -19.50 -7.48 36.86
C ASN A 538 -19.77 -8.98 36.73
N VAL A 539 -20.06 -9.44 35.52
CA VAL A 539 -20.15 -10.86 35.19
C VAL A 539 -19.32 -11.16 33.96
N VAL A 540 -18.71 -12.34 33.90
CA VAL A 540 -18.00 -12.86 32.73
C VAL A 540 -18.44 -14.29 32.50
N ASP A 541 -18.74 -14.64 31.25
CA ASP A 541 -19.06 -16.02 30.86
C ASP A 541 -17.80 -16.87 30.58
N VAL A 542 -17.98 -18.14 30.19
CA VAL A 542 -16.83 -19.04 29.94
C VAL A 542 -15.97 -18.63 28.73
N ASN A 543 -16.56 -17.90 27.78
CA ASN A 543 -15.89 -17.44 26.56
C ASN A 543 -15.29 -16.03 26.72
N GLY A 544 -15.33 -15.47 27.95
CA GLY A 544 -14.73 -14.17 28.28
C GLY A 544 -15.65 -12.97 28.00
N CYS A 545 -16.95 -13.19 27.78
CA CYS A 545 -17.92 -12.15 27.49
C CYS A 545 -18.40 -11.51 28.78
N SER A 546 -18.25 -10.19 28.90
CA SER A 546 -18.53 -9.47 30.14
C SER A 546 -19.82 -8.65 30.10
N GLY A 547 -20.55 -8.66 31.20
CA GLY A 547 -21.65 -7.77 31.51
C GLY A 547 -21.37 -6.92 32.76
N GLN A 548 -22.03 -5.78 32.88
CA GLN A 548 -21.98 -4.95 34.09
C GLN A 548 -23.33 -4.30 34.35
N ALA A 549 -23.74 -4.28 35.62
CA ALA A 549 -24.91 -3.53 36.09
C ALA A 549 -24.62 -2.90 37.45
N THR A 550 -25.27 -1.78 37.74
CA THR A 550 -25.20 -1.08 39.02
C THR A 550 -26.49 -1.26 39.81
N TYR A 551 -26.37 -1.50 41.10
CA TYR A 551 -27.47 -1.70 42.03
C TYR A 551 -27.28 -0.79 43.24
N THR A 552 -28.33 -0.12 43.67
CA THR A 552 -28.28 0.78 44.83
C THR A 552 -29.02 0.14 45.99
N ILE A 553 -28.33 -0.08 47.11
CA ILE A 553 -28.94 -0.42 48.39
C ILE A 553 -29.18 0.88 49.13
N ILE A 554 -30.43 1.12 49.49
CA ILE A 554 -30.79 2.18 50.43
C ILE A 554 -30.94 1.58 51.83
N SER A 555 -30.68 2.40 52.84
CA SER A 555 -31.11 2.12 54.20
C SER A 555 -32.43 2.82 54.45
N GLU A 556 -33.47 2.09 54.82
CA GLU A 556 -34.73 2.71 55.22
C GLU A 556 -34.47 3.61 56.44
N SER A 557 -34.99 4.85 56.38
CA SER A 557 -34.97 5.76 57.53
C SER A 557 -35.99 5.26 58.54
N ASP A 558 -35.52 4.88 59.71
CA ASP A 558 -36.39 4.50 60.81
C ASP A 558 -37.07 5.76 61.38
N THR A 559 -38.39 5.82 61.21
CA THR A 559 -39.26 6.90 61.69
C THR A 559 -40.11 6.47 62.88
N THR A 560 -39.96 5.22 63.33
CA THR A 560 -40.74 4.68 64.45
C THR A 560 -40.11 5.19 65.73
N LYS A 561 -40.91 5.79 66.62
CA LYS A 561 -40.39 6.25 67.91
C LYS A 561 -40.17 5.03 68.83
N PRO A 562 -39.12 5.04 69.66
CA PRO A 562 -38.91 4.00 70.68
C PRO A 562 -40.09 3.93 71.65
N THR A 563 -40.35 2.74 72.16
CA THR A 563 -41.36 2.51 73.20
C THR A 563 -40.72 2.68 74.58
N ILE A 564 -41.42 3.38 75.47
CA ILE A 564 -41.00 3.57 76.86
C ILE A 564 -42.19 3.35 77.80
N VAL A 565 -41.97 2.54 78.83
CA VAL A 565 -42.90 2.38 79.95
C VAL A 565 -42.22 2.90 81.21
N CYS A 566 -42.86 3.88 81.84
CA CYS A 566 -42.33 4.51 83.04
C CYS A 566 -42.32 3.55 84.24
N PRO A 567 -41.38 3.71 85.18
CA PRO A 567 -41.50 3.07 86.48
C PRO A 567 -42.76 3.57 87.20
N ALA A 568 -43.27 2.77 88.14
CA ALA A 568 -44.49 3.08 88.87
C ALA A 568 -44.41 4.43 89.60
N ASN A 569 -45.56 5.13 89.71
CA ASN A 569 -45.67 6.37 90.47
C ASN A 569 -45.35 6.13 91.95
N ILE A 570 -44.73 7.12 92.60
CA ILE A 570 -44.31 7.04 93.99
C ILE A 570 -45.09 8.05 94.81
N SER A 571 -45.69 7.62 95.93
CA SER A 571 -46.26 8.50 96.94
C SER A 571 -45.64 8.17 98.31
N ARG A 572 -45.07 9.19 98.97
CA ARG A 572 -44.39 9.08 100.26
C ARG A 572 -44.82 10.25 101.16
N SER A 573 -44.98 9.99 102.45
CA SER A 573 -45.28 11.04 103.45
C SER A 573 -44.01 11.41 104.21
N MET A 574 -43.84 12.70 104.52
CA MET A 574 -42.80 13.18 105.41
C MET A 574 -43.38 13.46 106.81
N SER A 575 -42.62 13.13 107.86
CA SER A 575 -42.92 13.54 109.24
C SER A 575 -42.83 15.08 109.38
N PRO A 576 -43.56 15.69 110.34
CA PRO A 576 -43.56 17.13 110.55
C PRO A 576 -42.24 17.60 111.19
N SER A 577 -41.19 17.70 110.39
CA SER A 577 -39.96 18.44 110.69
C SER A 577 -39.67 19.43 109.56
N THR A 578 -38.79 20.40 109.77
CA THR A 578 -38.47 21.51 108.85
C THR A 578 -37.91 21.11 107.47
N ALA A 579 -37.93 19.81 107.11
CA ALA A 579 -37.43 19.29 105.85
C ALA A 579 -38.43 19.54 104.70
N SER A 580 -38.01 20.31 103.71
CA SER A 580 -38.81 20.69 102.53
C SER A 580 -38.59 19.78 101.31
N SER A 581 -37.70 18.78 101.37
CA SER A 581 -37.41 17.83 100.28
C SER A 581 -36.83 16.48 100.75
N MET A 582 -36.86 15.44 99.91
CA MET A 582 -36.40 14.06 100.19
C MET A 582 -35.67 13.44 98.98
N ALA A 583 -34.61 12.65 99.23
CA ALA A 583 -33.98 11.82 98.20
C ALA A 583 -34.77 10.51 97.99
N LEU A 584 -35.04 10.14 96.73
CA LEU A 584 -35.78 8.92 96.40
C LEU A 584 -35.11 8.16 95.24
N SER A 585 -35.06 6.84 95.35
CA SER A 585 -34.80 5.96 94.20
C SER A 585 -36.09 5.78 93.42
N ILE A 586 -36.08 6.21 92.16
CA ILE A 586 -37.29 6.27 91.31
C ILE A 586 -37.38 5.15 90.27
N GLY A 587 -36.48 4.16 90.34
CA GLY A 587 -36.44 3.02 89.41
C GLY A 587 -35.83 3.36 88.04
N ASN A 588 -35.94 2.43 87.09
CA ASN A 588 -35.55 2.58 85.69
C ASN A 588 -36.74 2.24 84.78
N PRO A 589 -36.95 2.95 83.66
CA PRO A 589 -37.99 2.61 82.70
C PRO A 589 -37.61 1.35 81.93
N THR A 590 -38.60 0.65 81.38
CA THR A 590 -38.36 -0.37 80.36
C THR A 590 -38.51 0.26 78.98
N VAL A 591 -37.52 0.03 78.12
CA VAL A 591 -37.44 0.62 76.78
C VAL A 591 -37.26 -0.48 75.74
N SER A 592 -37.89 -0.32 74.58
CA SER A 592 -37.72 -1.21 73.43
C SER A 592 -37.89 -0.42 72.14
N ASP A 593 -37.23 -0.85 71.08
CA ASP A 593 -37.28 -0.21 69.77
C ASP A 593 -37.18 -1.28 68.67
N ASN A 594 -37.70 -0.99 67.47
CA ASN A 594 -37.59 -1.87 66.30
C ASN A 594 -36.16 -1.91 65.72
N CYS A 595 -35.35 -0.90 66.00
CA CYS A 595 -33.92 -0.87 65.72
C CYS A 595 -33.14 -1.06 67.04
N ALA A 596 -32.63 0.02 67.63
CA ALA A 596 -31.81 -0.04 68.83
C ALA A 596 -31.97 1.24 69.65
N VAL A 597 -32.03 1.10 70.98
CA VAL A 597 -32.06 2.25 71.90
C VAL A 597 -30.65 2.82 72.05
N GLN A 598 -30.49 4.11 71.79
CA GLN A 598 -29.22 4.82 71.95
C GLN A 598 -29.02 5.32 73.38
N SER A 599 -30.05 5.93 73.97
CA SER A 599 -29.94 6.53 75.31
C SER A 599 -31.27 6.62 76.04
N VAL A 600 -31.19 6.63 77.37
CA VAL A 600 -32.32 6.89 78.27
C VAL A 600 -31.88 7.93 79.29
N VAL A 601 -32.57 9.07 79.32
CA VAL A 601 -32.27 10.20 80.21
C VAL A 601 -33.50 10.58 81.04
N LYS A 602 -33.28 11.28 82.15
CA LYS A 602 -34.33 11.77 83.05
C LYS A 602 -34.03 13.17 83.55
N ASN A 603 -35.08 13.96 83.82
CA ASN A 603 -34.96 15.30 84.41
C ASN A 603 -35.24 15.33 85.93
N ALA A 604 -34.97 14.24 86.65
CA ALA A 604 -35.23 14.16 88.08
C ALA A 604 -34.29 15.09 88.88
N PRO A 605 -34.80 15.88 89.83
CA PRO A 605 -33.95 16.66 90.72
C PRO A 605 -33.17 15.75 91.69
N PRO A 606 -32.03 16.20 92.23
CA PRO A 606 -31.28 15.45 93.25
C PRO A 606 -32.10 15.19 94.53
N LEU A 607 -33.02 16.11 94.87
CA LEU A 607 -33.95 16.02 95.99
C LEU A 607 -35.37 16.42 95.53
N PHE A 608 -36.37 15.68 95.95
CA PHE A 608 -37.78 15.91 95.61
C PHE A 608 -38.44 16.82 96.64
N PRO A 609 -38.90 18.03 96.29
CA PRO A 609 -39.58 18.91 97.23
C PRO A 609 -40.95 18.35 97.66
N ALA A 610 -41.47 18.85 98.78
CA ALA A 610 -42.86 18.64 99.18
C ALA A 610 -43.82 19.03 98.04
N GLY A 611 -44.82 18.20 97.77
CA GLY A 611 -45.74 18.34 96.64
C GLY A 611 -45.50 17.33 95.53
N ILE A 612 -45.97 17.65 94.32
CA ILE A 612 -45.90 16.77 93.15
C ILE A 612 -44.72 17.18 92.28
N THR A 613 -43.80 16.25 92.03
CA THR A 613 -42.75 16.38 91.01
C THR A 613 -43.04 15.39 89.87
N ASN A 614 -43.08 15.90 88.64
CA ASN A 614 -43.22 15.08 87.44
C ASN A 614 -41.84 14.83 86.84
N VAL A 615 -41.36 13.59 86.90
CA VAL A 615 -40.10 13.17 86.26
C VAL A 615 -40.41 12.70 84.85
N ILE A 616 -39.87 13.40 83.86
CA ILE A 616 -39.92 13.04 82.45
C ILE A 616 -38.72 12.16 82.16
N TRP A 617 -39.01 10.92 81.75
CA TRP A 617 -38.04 10.02 81.16
C TRP A 617 -38.09 10.17 79.65
N THR A 618 -36.94 10.31 79.01
CA THR A 618 -36.81 10.41 77.55
C THR A 618 -35.93 9.28 77.07
N VAL A 619 -36.44 8.47 76.14
CA VAL A 619 -35.66 7.49 75.39
C VAL A 619 -35.37 8.05 73.99
N THR A 620 -34.13 7.88 73.52
CA THR A 620 -33.70 8.19 72.15
C THR A 620 -33.17 6.92 71.50
N ASP A 621 -33.61 6.60 70.28
CA ASP A 621 -33.07 5.49 69.48
C ASP A 621 -31.79 5.89 68.71
N VAL A 622 -31.17 4.94 68.00
CA VAL A 622 -29.97 5.18 67.16
C VAL A 622 -30.24 6.02 65.89
N SER A 623 -31.51 6.24 65.57
CA SER A 623 -31.99 7.03 64.43
C SER A 623 -32.32 8.48 64.85
N GLY A 624 -32.32 8.76 66.15
CA GLY A 624 -32.63 10.06 66.74
C GLY A 624 -34.11 10.26 67.08
N ASN A 625 -34.98 9.25 66.90
CA ASN A 625 -36.37 9.39 67.32
C ASN A 625 -36.47 9.30 68.83
N GLN A 626 -37.37 10.11 69.39
CA GLN A 626 -37.56 10.23 70.83
C GLN A 626 -38.98 9.94 71.25
N ASN A 627 -39.10 9.31 72.42
CA ASN A 627 -40.36 9.16 73.12
C ASN A 627 -40.18 9.43 74.61
N THR A 628 -41.24 9.88 75.26
CA THR A 628 -41.19 10.24 76.68
C THR A 628 -42.32 9.60 77.46
N CYS A 629 -42.09 9.41 78.76
CA CYS A 629 -43.14 9.10 79.70
C CYS A 629 -42.91 9.90 81.00
N THR A 630 -44.00 10.14 81.73
CA THR A 630 -43.96 10.92 82.97
C THR A 630 -44.27 10.05 84.17
N GLN A 631 -43.35 10.01 85.12
CA GLN A 631 -43.53 9.37 86.43
C GLN A 631 -43.90 10.45 87.46
N ARG A 632 -45.03 10.26 88.15
CA ARG A 632 -45.49 11.15 89.22
C ARG A 632 -44.84 10.73 90.54
N VAL A 633 -44.10 11.64 91.15
CA VAL A 633 -43.52 11.50 92.49
C VAL A 633 -44.19 12.52 93.41
N GLU A 634 -44.94 12.05 94.40
CA GLU A 634 -45.68 12.90 95.34
C GLU A 634 -45.15 12.74 96.75
N ILE A 635 -44.70 13.86 97.32
CA ILE A 635 -44.26 13.98 98.71
C ILE A 635 -45.36 14.71 99.49
N LYS A 636 -46.08 13.99 100.34
CA LYS A 636 -47.18 14.56 101.15
C LYS A 636 -46.65 15.12 102.47
N THR A 637 -47.04 16.34 102.80
CA THR A 637 -46.82 16.94 104.13
C THR A 637 -48.02 16.68 105.01
N THR A 638 -47.79 16.10 106.19
CA THR A 638 -48.86 15.82 107.15
C THR A 638 -49.03 17.03 108.06
N ILE A 639 -50.15 17.76 107.97
CA ILE A 639 -50.49 18.82 108.93
C ILE A 639 -51.18 18.15 110.12
N GLN A 640 -50.54 18.14 111.28
CA GLN A 640 -51.13 17.61 112.50
C GLN A 640 -52.15 18.62 113.04
N SER A 641 -53.45 18.33 112.88
CA SER A 641 -54.51 19.07 113.57
C SER A 641 -54.46 18.78 115.07
N LEU A 642 -54.11 19.79 115.88
CA LEU A 642 -54.14 19.72 117.34
C LEU A 642 -55.61 19.63 117.84
N PRO A 643 -55.96 18.68 118.72
CA PRO A 643 -57.31 18.57 119.27
C PRO A 643 -57.61 19.67 120.31
N ILE A 644 -58.80 20.26 120.21
CA ILE A 644 -59.40 21.18 121.19
C ILE A 644 -59.96 20.34 122.35
N THR A 645 -59.39 20.46 123.55
CA THR A 645 -60.00 19.96 124.80
C THR A 645 -60.86 21.06 125.43
N LYS A 646 -62.11 20.74 125.74
CA LYS A 646 -63.10 21.57 126.45
C LYS A 646 -63.09 21.22 127.95
N GLU A 647 -63.36 22.26 128.76
CA GLU A 647 -63.26 22.47 130.22
C GLU A 647 -63.89 21.43 131.19
N ALA A 648 -63.40 21.37 132.45
CA ALA A 648 -64.09 21.94 133.63
C ALA A 648 -63.43 21.55 134.99
N LYS A 649 -63.29 22.58 135.86
CA LYS A 649 -62.95 22.61 137.31
C LYS A 649 -61.56 22.20 137.79
#